data_AF-A0A8T3QQS0-F1
#
_entry.id   AF-A0A8T3QQS0-F1
#
_cell.length_a   1.000
_cell.length_b   1.000
_cell.length_c   1.000
_cell.angle_alpha   90.00
_cell.angle_beta   90.00
_cell.angle_gamma   90.00
#
_symmetry.space_group_name_H-M   'P 1'
#
loop_
_entity.id
_entity.type
_entity.pdbx_description
1 polymer ?
#
loop_
_entity_poly.entity_id
_entity_poly.type
_entity_poly.pdbx_seq_one_letter_code
_entity_poly.pdbx_strand_id
1 'polypeptide(L)'
;MTLVDRPELELERLAPPEDDTPDPADRFTAGADRKRNVVHEIAERRRADIRDEMGRLTLDEHLAIAEATPPPRPILDRLARPGLHLIAEIKRSSPSAGAIAAADEDIVARARAYEAGGASAISVLCEPHWFGGSVDDLRRVRAAVSIPVLAKEFVVEAIQLPHLRAAGADLVLLLAVLHPAKRLALLVDRALEIGLEPLVEAHDEKELERALKTNARLIGINNRDLKTLAVDTDRAIRLRELVPDERLVVAESGVRDAATVAAWRAVGFDAALVGEALVRSGDPEAAARTFVSAGRPPTDPANRAATVSIVKVCGITDAEGILAAIRAGADAIGLNLVPGTPRALELAEAVALARVARSLAASPPRIVAITADAGRRRVAEIVAALDPDAVQFSGDESVEDVADAGRPAWKALRVSSDDEPAAIVGRAISYRDAGVERILLDAAGGPHPGGTGTRIATELARVVAREIPVILAGGLDPANVAGALREIPAIGVDSASGTERPRVAGQRPTKDPLRVALYIKRARAARLDRPNLSARPTPVAAGLLTADDAGRWGIEREFGGRYVPETLMAALEQLEAAYAAIRHDPVFWSELRVLLATYAGRPTALYRADRLAYEALERAVALDPTARLPRRLRLYLKREDLAHTGAHKISNALGQALLTRRLGKDRVIAETGAGQHGVATATACALLGLPCVVFMGAVDIERQQPNVLRMRALGAEVRPVTSGTATLKDAVNDAMRDWVTNVATTHYVLGSAMGPHPYPTIVRDLQRRIGDESAAQVFDVEGRLPDLALACVGGGSNAIGLLDRFIGEPQVRLAVAEAAGEGIASGKHAAALAGGTPGILHGSRSMMLQDGDGQVTEAHSASAGLDYPGVGPQIAALAGSGRLEVEAATDDEAFESMRWLSRAEGILPALESAHALAVLPRLLVGGRWPEEAIVLVGLSGRGDKDLAQFGRWIEEHGT
;
A
#
# COMPACT_ATOMS: atom_id res chain seq x y z
N MET A 1 8.88 1.09 47.00
CA MET A 1 9.21 2.30 47.80
C MET A 1 7.94 2.67 48.54
N THR A 2 8.00 2.77 49.86
CA THR A 2 6.86 2.95 50.77
C THR A 2 6.09 4.24 50.50
N LEU A 3 4.76 4.13 50.42
CA LEU A 3 3.78 5.21 50.26
C LEU A 3 3.57 5.95 51.59
N VAL A 4 4.47 6.88 51.93
CA VAL A 4 4.21 7.90 52.95
C VAL A 4 4.92 9.17 52.49
N ASP A 5 4.22 9.96 51.67
CA ASP A 5 4.38 11.41 51.47
C ASP A 5 3.57 11.82 50.24
N ARG A 6 2.28 12.07 50.44
CA ARG A 6 1.46 12.88 49.52
C ARG A 6 0.97 14.09 50.31
N PRO A 7 1.15 15.33 49.80
CA PRO A 7 0.52 16.51 50.40
C PRO A 7 -1.00 16.35 50.35
N GLU A 8 -1.64 16.91 51.37
CA GLU A 8 -3.05 16.75 51.72
C GLU A 8 -4.02 16.96 50.56
N LEU A 9 -5.08 16.12 50.59
CA LEU A 9 -6.27 16.21 49.77
C LEU A 9 -7.00 17.56 49.99
N GLU A 10 -6.81 18.53 49.09
CA GLU A 10 -7.85 19.53 48.81
C GLU A 10 -8.70 19.05 47.64
N LEU A 11 -9.68 18.19 47.94
CA LEU A 11 -10.58 17.57 46.97
C LEU A 11 -12.05 17.97 47.15
N GLU A 12 -12.34 18.96 48.00
CA GLU A 12 -13.68 19.53 48.15
C GLU A 12 -13.67 21.04 47.87
N ARG A 13 -14.45 21.44 46.85
CA ARG A 13 -14.76 22.83 46.44
C ARG A 13 -13.71 23.54 45.57
N LEU A 14 -13.61 23.13 44.31
CA LEU A 14 -13.36 24.10 43.24
C LEU A 14 -14.71 24.63 42.76
N ALA A 15 -15.03 25.86 43.17
CA ALA A 15 -16.01 26.69 42.49
C ALA A 15 -15.72 26.73 40.97
N PRO A 16 -16.70 27.01 40.09
CA PRO A 16 -16.40 27.26 38.68
C PRO A 16 -15.28 28.31 38.59
N PRO A 17 -14.27 28.12 37.73
CA PRO A 17 -13.19 29.10 37.60
C PRO A 17 -13.79 30.48 37.26
N GLU A 18 -13.29 31.53 37.91
CA GLU A 18 -13.64 32.95 37.68
C GLU A 18 -13.19 33.49 36.30
N ASP A 19 -13.22 32.67 35.26
CA ASP A 19 -12.96 33.13 33.89
C ASP A 19 -13.99 32.57 32.90
N ASP A 20 -15.26 32.74 33.28
CA ASP A 20 -16.42 32.63 32.39
C ASP A 20 -16.56 33.91 31.55
N THR A 21 -15.44 34.46 31.07
CA THR A 21 -15.47 35.47 30.01
C THR A 21 -15.47 34.74 28.67
N PRO A 22 -16.53 34.89 27.85
CA PRO A 22 -16.50 34.40 26.48
C PRO A 22 -15.33 35.03 25.76
N ASP A 23 -14.65 34.25 24.91
CA ASP A 23 -13.73 34.78 23.91
C ASP A 23 -14.39 36.01 23.23
N PRO A 24 -13.72 37.16 23.09
CA PRO A 24 -14.29 38.31 22.38
C PRO A 24 -14.82 37.97 20.98
N ALA A 25 -14.39 36.87 20.37
CA ALA A 25 -14.95 36.32 19.13
C ALA A 25 -16.37 35.72 19.27
N ASP A 26 -16.80 35.29 20.46
CA ASP A 26 -18.14 34.75 20.74
C ASP A 26 -19.17 35.86 21.02
N ARG A 27 -18.76 37.13 21.12
CA ARG A 27 -19.69 38.26 21.35
C ARG A 27 -20.44 38.72 20.10
N PHE A 28 -20.07 38.27 18.91
CA PHE A 28 -20.69 38.68 17.64
C PHE A 28 -21.76 37.71 17.09
N THR A 29 -22.11 36.64 17.82
CA THR A 29 -23.16 35.69 17.44
C THR A 29 -24.31 35.65 18.45
N ALA A 30 -24.52 36.73 19.19
CA ALA A 30 -25.71 36.92 20.04
C ALA A 30 -26.94 37.28 19.19
N GLY A 31 -27.39 36.34 18.37
CA GLY A 31 -28.58 36.50 17.53
C GLY A 31 -28.67 35.42 16.47
N ALA A 32 -29.59 34.48 16.70
CA ALA A 32 -30.03 33.39 15.82
C ALA A 32 -29.38 32.00 16.03
N ASP A 33 -30.28 31.03 16.22
CA ASP A 33 -30.12 29.57 16.19
C ASP A 33 -29.71 28.81 17.48
N ARG A 34 -30.59 28.87 18.47
CA ARG A 34 -30.55 28.06 19.70
C ARG A 34 -31.19 26.68 19.48
N LYS A 35 -30.65 25.85 18.57
CA LYS A 35 -30.87 24.39 18.64
C LYS A 35 -29.92 23.83 19.70
N ARG A 36 -30.46 23.33 20.82
CA ARG A 36 -29.70 22.80 21.96
C ARG A 36 -28.82 21.62 21.52
N ASN A 37 -27.57 21.60 21.98
CA ASN A 37 -26.62 20.51 21.72
C ASN A 37 -26.94 19.32 22.62
N VAL A 38 -27.43 18.22 22.03
CA VAL A 38 -27.87 16.98 22.71
C VAL A 38 -26.82 16.41 23.68
N VAL A 39 -25.53 16.55 23.36
CA VAL A 39 -24.44 16.05 24.21
C VAL A 39 -24.39 16.78 25.56
N HIS A 40 -24.68 18.08 25.59
CA HIS A 40 -24.74 18.84 26.84
C HIS A 40 -25.99 18.48 27.66
N GLU A 41 -27.13 18.21 27.02
CA GLU A 41 -28.34 17.76 27.71
C GLU A 41 -28.13 16.39 28.39
N ILE A 42 -27.46 15.46 27.71
CA ILE A 42 -27.08 14.17 28.30
C ILE A 42 -26.14 14.39 29.49
N ALA A 43 -25.11 15.24 29.34
CA ALA A 43 -24.15 15.50 30.40
C ALA A 43 -24.79 16.15 31.63
N GLU A 44 -25.72 17.09 31.46
CA GLU A 44 -26.48 17.70 32.56
C GLU A 44 -27.31 16.66 33.31
N ARG A 45 -28.02 15.80 32.56
CA ARG A 45 -28.79 14.71 33.17
C ARG A 45 -27.88 13.74 33.94
N ARG A 46 -26.75 13.34 33.36
CA ARG A 46 -25.80 12.45 34.04
C ARG A 46 -25.20 13.06 35.31
N ARG A 47 -24.96 14.38 35.38
CA ARG A 47 -24.56 15.01 36.66
C ARG A 47 -25.62 14.88 37.75
N ALA A 48 -26.91 14.83 37.39
CA ALA A 48 -27.96 14.58 38.36
C ALA A 48 -27.99 13.10 38.78
N ASP A 49 -27.97 12.19 37.81
CA ASP A 49 -28.06 10.75 38.07
C ASP A 49 -26.86 10.20 38.85
N ILE A 50 -25.63 10.66 38.56
CA ILE A 50 -24.41 10.16 39.20
C ILE A 50 -24.40 10.43 40.70
N ARG A 51 -24.97 11.54 41.16
CA ARG A 51 -25.10 11.81 42.59
C ARG A 51 -25.92 10.75 43.32
N ASP A 52 -26.95 10.23 42.65
CA ASP A 52 -27.82 9.18 43.21
C ASP A 52 -27.19 7.78 43.03
N GLU A 53 -26.49 7.54 41.92
CA GLU A 53 -25.86 6.25 41.57
C GLU A 53 -24.58 5.93 42.39
N MET A 54 -23.80 6.94 42.81
CA MET A 54 -22.54 6.71 43.56
C MET A 54 -22.76 6.26 45.02
N GLY A 55 -24.01 6.24 45.48
CA GLY A 55 -24.39 5.76 46.81
C GLY A 55 -23.83 6.64 47.94
N ARG A 56 -23.70 6.05 49.14
CA ARG A 56 -23.08 6.69 50.31
C ARG A 56 -21.55 6.51 50.38
N LEU A 57 -20.97 5.82 49.40
CA LEU A 57 -19.55 5.52 49.40
C LEU A 57 -18.76 6.78 49.00
N THR A 58 -17.71 7.04 49.76
CA THR A 58 -16.73 8.08 49.51
C THR A 58 -15.85 7.74 48.30
N LEU A 59 -15.15 8.74 47.74
CA LEU A 59 -14.20 8.54 46.64
C LEU A 59 -13.11 7.53 47.02
N ASP A 60 -12.62 7.57 48.26
CA ASP A 60 -11.59 6.66 48.76
C ASP A 60 -12.08 5.21 48.83
N GLU A 61 -13.34 4.99 49.19
CA GLU A 61 -13.95 3.66 49.18
C GLU A 61 -14.08 3.11 47.75
N HIS A 62 -14.48 3.95 46.79
CA HIS A 62 -14.50 3.55 45.37
C HIS A 62 -13.09 3.25 44.85
N LEU A 63 -12.08 4.04 45.23
CA LEU A 63 -10.67 3.80 44.86
C LEU A 63 -10.16 2.47 45.44
N ALA A 64 -10.45 2.19 46.70
CA ALA A 64 -10.06 0.92 47.33
C ALA A 64 -10.68 -0.29 46.62
N ILE A 65 -11.95 -0.21 46.20
CA ILE A 65 -12.60 -1.27 45.42
C ILE A 65 -11.95 -1.39 44.02
N ALA A 66 -11.65 -0.27 43.37
CA ALA A 66 -10.98 -0.26 42.07
C ALA A 66 -9.58 -0.90 42.13
N GLU A 67 -8.80 -0.60 43.19
CA GLU A 67 -7.48 -1.19 43.44
C GLU A 67 -7.56 -2.70 43.74
N ALA A 68 -8.60 -3.15 44.42
CA ALA A 68 -8.85 -4.57 44.68
C ALA A 68 -9.35 -5.35 43.44
N THR A 69 -9.78 -4.66 42.39
CA THR A 69 -10.30 -5.27 41.17
C THR A 69 -9.15 -5.86 40.34
N PRO A 70 -9.28 -7.07 39.75
CA PRO A 70 -8.24 -7.66 38.90
C PRO A 70 -7.73 -6.68 37.83
N PRO A 71 -6.42 -6.73 37.47
CA PRO A 71 -5.83 -5.81 36.52
C PRO A 71 -6.62 -5.72 35.20
N PRO A 72 -6.66 -4.54 34.56
CA PRO A 72 -7.30 -4.35 33.27
C PRO A 72 -6.70 -5.28 32.20
N ARG A 73 -7.54 -5.72 31.26
CA ARG A 73 -7.08 -6.48 30.09
C ARG A 73 -6.35 -5.56 29.11
N PRO A 74 -5.16 -5.95 28.59
CA PRO A 74 -4.36 -5.08 27.74
C PRO A 74 -4.99 -4.90 26.36
N ILE A 75 -5.47 -3.69 26.07
CA ILE A 75 -6.04 -3.32 24.78
C ILE A 75 -5.00 -2.75 23.82
N LEU A 76 -4.04 -1.96 24.33
CA LEU A 76 -3.03 -1.28 23.51
C LEU A 76 -2.21 -2.29 22.69
N ASP A 77 -1.74 -3.37 23.31
CA ASP A 77 -1.04 -4.47 22.64
C ASP A 77 -1.86 -5.11 21.53
N ARG A 78 -3.20 -5.20 21.69
CA ARG A 78 -4.09 -5.78 20.68
C ARG A 78 -4.22 -4.83 19.50
N LEU A 79 -4.53 -3.56 19.76
CA LEU A 79 -4.73 -2.54 18.74
C LEU A 79 -3.43 -2.16 18.01
N ALA A 80 -2.28 -2.30 18.67
CA ALA A 80 -0.97 -2.08 18.06
C ALA A 80 -0.51 -3.23 17.16
N ARG A 81 -1.25 -4.35 17.03
CA ARG A 81 -0.95 -5.38 16.02
C ARG A 81 -1.22 -4.86 14.59
N PRO A 82 -0.55 -5.40 13.56
CA PRO A 82 -0.79 -5.03 12.17
C PRO A 82 -2.26 -5.13 11.75
N GLY A 83 -2.73 -4.14 10.99
CA GLY A 83 -4.11 -4.03 10.54
C GLY A 83 -4.96 -3.06 11.38
N LEU A 84 -6.25 -3.04 11.07
CA LEU A 84 -7.29 -2.30 11.78
C LEU A 84 -8.17 -3.29 12.53
N HIS A 85 -8.43 -3.01 13.81
CA HIS A 85 -9.13 -3.93 14.71
C HIS A 85 -10.58 -3.52 14.97
N LEU A 86 -11.47 -4.49 15.20
CA LEU A 86 -12.87 -4.21 15.51
C LEU A 86 -13.06 -3.99 17.02
N ILE A 87 -13.66 -2.85 17.40
CA ILE A 87 -14.29 -2.65 18.71
C ILE A 87 -15.80 -2.75 18.49
N ALA A 88 -16.41 -3.86 18.94
CA ALA A 88 -17.81 -4.13 18.67
C ALA A 88 -18.70 -3.51 19.75
N GLU A 89 -19.58 -2.60 19.38
CA GLU A 89 -20.45 -1.86 20.30
C GLU A 89 -21.80 -2.57 20.49
N ILE A 90 -22.21 -2.68 21.75
CA ILE A 90 -23.53 -3.13 22.17
C ILE A 90 -24.34 -1.90 22.54
N LYS A 91 -25.42 -1.67 21.80
CA LYS A 91 -26.25 -0.46 21.92
C LYS A 91 -27.72 -0.80 21.65
N ARG A 92 -28.59 -0.55 22.64
CA ARG A 92 -30.04 -0.80 22.52
C ARG A 92 -30.75 0.32 21.79
N SER A 93 -30.37 1.58 22.02
CA SER A 93 -30.95 2.75 21.35
C SER A 93 -29.90 3.83 21.04
N SER A 94 -30.25 4.79 20.18
CA SER A 94 -29.49 6.03 20.06
C SER A 94 -30.37 7.24 19.77
N PRO A 95 -29.92 8.47 20.11
CA PRO A 95 -30.67 9.70 19.82
C PRO A 95 -31.05 9.87 18.34
N SER A 96 -30.22 9.33 17.44
CA SER A 96 -30.39 9.45 15.98
C SER A 96 -31.26 8.38 15.34
N ALA A 97 -31.35 7.19 15.93
CA ALA A 97 -31.96 6.02 15.30
C ALA A 97 -33.08 5.38 16.14
N GLY A 98 -33.37 5.92 17.33
CA GLY A 98 -34.37 5.36 18.24
C GLY A 98 -33.95 3.99 18.78
N ALA A 99 -34.90 3.07 18.95
CA ALA A 99 -34.63 1.68 19.32
C ALA A 99 -33.96 0.93 18.14
N ILE A 100 -32.78 0.36 18.40
CA ILE A 100 -31.96 -0.35 17.40
C ILE A 100 -31.96 -1.85 17.70
N ALA A 101 -32.01 -2.24 18.98
CA ALA A 101 -32.21 -3.61 19.42
C ALA A 101 -33.57 -3.79 20.09
N ALA A 102 -34.03 -5.03 20.16
CA ALA A 102 -35.21 -5.40 20.94
C ALA A 102 -34.93 -5.20 22.45
N ALA A 103 -35.97 -4.85 23.21
CA ALA A 103 -35.83 -4.57 24.65
C ALA A 103 -35.39 -5.79 25.48
N ASP A 104 -35.63 -7.00 24.97
CA ASP A 104 -35.28 -8.30 25.56
C ASP A 104 -33.99 -8.91 24.99
N GLU A 105 -33.22 -8.13 24.22
CA GLU A 105 -31.98 -8.62 23.61
C GLU A 105 -30.97 -9.14 24.66
N ASP A 106 -30.49 -10.36 24.44
CA ASP A 106 -29.40 -10.96 25.22
C ASP A 106 -28.04 -10.36 24.81
N ILE A 107 -27.69 -9.27 25.48
CA ILE A 107 -26.39 -8.58 25.30
C ILE A 107 -25.18 -9.48 25.61
N VAL A 108 -25.33 -10.51 26.46
CA VAL A 108 -24.25 -11.41 26.82
C VAL A 108 -23.99 -12.40 25.68
N ALA A 109 -25.05 -12.97 25.12
CA ALA A 109 -24.95 -13.80 23.92
C ALA A 109 -24.35 -13.01 22.75
N ARG A 110 -24.77 -11.76 22.55
CA ARG A 110 -24.21 -10.88 21.51
C ARG A 110 -22.73 -10.57 21.73
N ALA A 111 -22.31 -10.25 22.96
CA ALA A 111 -20.90 -10.02 23.28
C ALA A 111 -20.02 -11.23 22.94
N ARG A 112 -20.49 -12.44 23.28
CA ARG A 112 -19.81 -13.70 22.95
C ARG A 112 -19.73 -13.93 21.43
N ALA A 113 -20.80 -13.64 20.70
CA ALA A 113 -20.81 -13.73 19.24
C ALA A 113 -19.80 -12.76 18.59
N TYR A 114 -19.71 -11.52 19.08
CA TYR A 114 -18.70 -10.57 18.61
C TYR A 114 -17.27 -11.04 18.91
N GLU A 115 -17.01 -11.58 20.11
CA GLU A 115 -15.72 -12.18 20.46
C GLU A 115 -15.38 -13.38 19.55
N ALA A 116 -16.33 -14.29 19.32
CA ALA A 116 -16.16 -15.42 18.41
C ALA A 116 -15.91 -15.00 16.95
N GLY A 117 -16.49 -13.87 16.53
CA GLY A 117 -16.23 -13.23 15.24
C GLY A 117 -14.86 -12.56 15.15
N GLY A 118 -14.14 -12.42 16.27
CA GLY A 118 -12.77 -11.89 16.34
C GLY A 118 -12.66 -10.42 16.76
N ALA A 119 -13.69 -9.85 17.42
CA ALA A 119 -13.60 -8.51 17.99
C ALA A 119 -12.40 -8.39 18.95
N SER A 120 -11.73 -7.24 18.94
CA SER A 120 -10.59 -6.97 19.82
C SER A 120 -10.98 -6.37 21.16
N ALA A 121 -12.16 -5.73 21.22
CA ALA A 121 -12.81 -5.28 22.45
C ALA A 121 -14.33 -5.20 22.25
N ILE A 122 -15.07 -5.18 23.35
CA ILE A 122 -16.50 -4.90 23.37
C ILE A 122 -16.72 -3.51 23.96
N SER A 123 -17.49 -2.66 23.28
CA SER A 123 -17.94 -1.37 23.81
C SER A 123 -19.36 -1.52 24.36
N VAL A 124 -19.56 -1.13 25.61
CA VAL A 124 -20.85 -1.25 26.31
C VAL A 124 -21.34 0.14 26.71
N LEU A 125 -22.50 0.53 26.20
CA LEU A 125 -23.18 1.75 26.62
C LEU A 125 -23.62 1.62 28.08
N CYS A 126 -23.27 2.62 28.89
CA CYS A 126 -23.63 2.67 30.32
C CYS A 126 -24.76 3.66 30.62
N GLU A 127 -25.06 4.56 29.67
CA GLU A 127 -26.04 5.63 29.84
C GLU A 127 -27.49 5.09 29.66
N PRO A 128 -28.38 5.25 30.66
CA PRO A 128 -29.68 4.59 30.65
C PRO A 128 -30.79 5.31 29.86
N HIS A 129 -30.77 6.64 29.71
CA HIS A 129 -31.95 7.38 29.22
C HIS A 129 -32.03 7.49 27.70
N TRP A 130 -30.91 7.74 27.02
CA TRP A 130 -30.82 7.88 25.57
C TRP A 130 -30.33 6.60 24.89
N PHE A 131 -29.48 5.82 25.57
CA PHE A 131 -28.87 4.62 24.99
C PHE A 131 -29.40 3.31 25.58
N GLY A 132 -30.18 3.38 26.67
CA GLY A 132 -30.77 2.21 27.32
C GLY A 132 -29.73 1.25 27.92
N GLY A 133 -28.54 1.74 28.25
CA GLY A 133 -27.43 0.98 28.82
C GLY A 133 -27.37 1.05 30.34
N SER A 134 -26.40 0.35 30.94
CA SER A 134 -26.17 0.41 32.39
C SER A 134 -24.77 -0.09 32.78
N VAL A 135 -24.31 0.28 33.97
CA VAL A 135 -23.09 -0.28 34.57
C VAL A 135 -23.25 -1.78 34.91
N ASP A 136 -24.47 -2.27 35.11
CA ASP A 136 -24.72 -3.70 35.30
C ASP A 136 -24.50 -4.50 34.00
N ASP A 137 -24.92 -3.95 32.86
CA ASP A 137 -24.63 -4.54 31.55
C ASP A 137 -23.12 -4.68 31.32
N LEU A 138 -22.35 -3.66 31.71
CA LEU A 138 -20.89 -3.69 31.68
C LEU A 138 -20.33 -4.86 32.51
N ARG A 139 -20.80 -5.04 33.76
CA ARG A 139 -20.38 -6.16 34.62
C ARG A 139 -20.70 -7.52 34.00
N ARG A 140 -21.92 -7.68 33.48
CA ARG A 140 -22.40 -8.92 32.86
C ARG A 140 -21.58 -9.28 31.62
N VAL A 141 -21.30 -8.30 30.76
CA VAL A 141 -20.47 -8.48 29.57
C VAL A 141 -19.03 -8.81 29.97
N ARG A 142 -18.44 -8.08 30.92
CA ARG A 142 -17.07 -8.30 31.38
C ARG A 142 -16.84 -9.70 31.96
N ALA A 143 -17.85 -10.27 32.62
CA ALA A 143 -17.82 -11.63 33.13
C ALA A 143 -17.93 -12.70 32.03
N ALA A 144 -18.52 -12.35 30.88
CA ALA A 144 -18.87 -13.31 29.83
C ALA A 144 -17.85 -13.45 28.70
N VAL A 145 -16.98 -12.45 28.50
CA VAL A 145 -15.97 -12.43 27.42
C VAL A 145 -14.55 -12.44 27.98
N SER A 146 -13.55 -12.81 27.18
CA SER A 146 -12.12 -12.80 27.55
C SER A 146 -11.35 -11.56 27.06
N ILE A 147 -11.93 -10.80 26.13
CA ILE A 147 -11.37 -9.58 25.55
C ILE A 147 -11.67 -8.31 26.39
N PRO A 148 -10.92 -7.22 26.22
CA PRO A 148 -11.17 -5.95 26.92
C PRO A 148 -12.58 -5.40 26.71
N VAL A 149 -13.11 -4.71 27.73
CA VAL A 149 -14.42 -4.06 27.68
C VAL A 149 -14.28 -2.54 27.92
N LEU A 150 -14.82 -1.75 26.99
CA LEU A 150 -14.91 -0.30 27.04
C LEU A 150 -16.24 0.11 27.68
N ALA A 151 -16.15 0.89 28.77
CA ALA A 151 -17.27 1.62 29.32
C ALA A 151 -17.54 2.87 28.48
N LYS A 152 -18.56 2.80 27.63
CA LYS A 152 -19.01 3.93 26.81
C LYS A 152 -20.02 4.75 27.60
N GLU A 153 -19.47 5.64 28.43
CA GLU A 153 -20.19 6.49 29.39
C GLU A 153 -19.91 7.97 29.13
N PHE A 154 -20.85 8.83 29.52
CA PHE A 154 -20.66 10.28 29.61
C PHE A 154 -20.02 10.61 30.96
N VAL A 155 -18.69 10.51 31.03
CA VAL A 155 -17.94 10.86 32.24
C VAL A 155 -18.00 12.37 32.45
N VAL A 156 -18.73 12.81 33.46
CA VAL A 156 -18.90 14.22 33.85
C VAL A 156 -18.20 14.52 35.17
N GLU A 157 -18.01 13.53 36.04
CA GLU A 157 -17.35 13.64 37.35
C GLU A 157 -16.27 12.57 37.54
N ALA A 158 -15.20 12.90 38.27
CA ALA A 158 -14.05 12.03 38.44
C ALA A 158 -14.37 10.73 39.22
N ILE A 159 -15.38 10.77 40.10
CA ILE A 159 -15.82 9.61 40.89
C ILE A 159 -16.37 8.46 40.03
N GLN A 160 -16.81 8.75 38.80
CA GLN A 160 -17.24 7.71 37.85
C GLN A 160 -16.10 6.77 37.46
N LEU A 161 -14.85 7.25 37.44
CA LEU A 161 -13.69 6.45 37.01
C LEU A 161 -13.45 5.21 37.89
N PRO A 162 -13.29 5.34 39.21
CA PRO A 162 -13.14 4.16 40.08
C PRO A 162 -14.41 3.30 40.10
N HIS A 163 -15.60 3.88 39.98
CA HIS A 163 -16.85 3.12 39.89
C HIS A 163 -16.91 2.20 38.66
N LEU A 164 -16.56 2.74 37.47
CA LEU A 164 -16.49 1.96 36.24
C LEU A 164 -15.38 0.91 36.28
N ARG A 165 -14.24 1.25 36.88
CA ARG A 165 -13.13 0.31 37.09
C ARG A 165 -13.55 -0.86 37.99
N ALA A 166 -14.26 -0.59 39.09
CA ALA A 166 -14.84 -1.58 39.99
C ALA A 166 -15.90 -2.46 39.31
N ALA A 167 -16.63 -1.92 38.32
CA ALA A 167 -17.53 -2.69 37.46
C ALA A 167 -16.80 -3.56 36.42
N GLY A 168 -15.47 -3.49 36.37
CA GLY A 168 -14.63 -4.29 35.50
C GLY A 168 -14.34 -3.66 34.13
N ALA A 169 -14.55 -2.34 33.97
CA ALA A 169 -14.10 -1.63 32.79
C ALA A 169 -12.58 -1.78 32.61
N ASP A 170 -12.15 -2.09 31.38
CA ASP A 170 -10.74 -2.09 30.99
C ASP A 170 -10.39 -0.77 30.26
N LEU A 171 -11.38 -0.15 29.61
CA LEU A 171 -11.28 1.17 28.99
C LEU A 171 -12.45 2.08 29.41
N VAL A 172 -12.27 3.39 29.25
CA VAL A 172 -13.32 4.40 29.44
C VAL A 172 -13.32 5.42 28.32
N LEU A 173 -14.52 5.82 27.87
CA LEU A 173 -14.69 6.94 26.95
C LEU A 173 -14.60 8.27 27.70
N LEU A 174 -13.77 9.19 27.21
CA LEU A 174 -13.71 10.59 27.67
C LEU A 174 -13.97 11.52 26.49
N LEU A 175 -15.04 12.29 26.56
CA LEU A 175 -15.45 13.22 25.49
C LEU A 175 -14.73 14.57 25.64
N ALA A 176 -13.91 14.96 24.66
CA ALA A 176 -13.18 16.23 24.69
C ALA A 176 -14.09 17.47 24.60
N VAL A 177 -15.34 17.30 24.15
CA VAL A 177 -16.37 18.36 24.13
C VAL A 177 -16.89 18.71 25.53
N LEU A 178 -16.85 17.77 26.49
CA LEU A 178 -17.43 17.94 27.82
C LEU A 178 -16.50 18.62 28.82
N HIS A 179 -15.20 18.66 28.51
CA HIS A 179 -14.17 19.06 29.47
C HIS A 179 -13.22 20.10 28.89
N PRO A 180 -12.96 21.20 29.62
CA PRO A 180 -11.82 22.07 29.32
C PRO A 180 -10.50 21.29 29.38
N ALA A 181 -9.48 21.74 28.65
CA ALA A 181 -8.22 21.00 28.47
C ALA A 181 -7.56 20.54 29.78
N LYS A 182 -7.50 21.41 30.80
CA LYS A 182 -6.92 21.07 32.12
C LYS A 182 -7.69 19.96 32.84
N ARG A 183 -9.03 20.00 32.78
CA ARG A 183 -9.89 18.99 33.40
C ARG A 183 -9.81 17.67 32.66
N LEU A 184 -9.77 17.70 31.33
CA LEU A 184 -9.61 16.51 30.50
C LEU A 184 -8.27 15.82 30.80
N ALA A 185 -7.17 16.57 30.90
CA ALA A 185 -5.86 16.04 31.27
C ALA A 185 -5.89 15.37 32.65
N LEU A 186 -6.51 16.01 33.65
CA LEU A 186 -6.67 15.42 34.98
C LEU A 186 -7.45 14.10 34.95
N LEU A 187 -8.56 14.03 34.21
CA LEU A 187 -9.36 12.80 34.08
C LEU A 187 -8.57 11.69 33.39
N VAL A 188 -7.80 12.02 32.36
CA VAL A 188 -6.90 11.07 31.67
C VAL A 188 -5.86 10.52 32.64
N ASP A 189 -5.17 11.39 33.38
CA ASP A 189 -4.13 10.97 34.32
C ASP A 189 -4.72 10.10 35.45
N ARG A 190 -5.89 10.47 35.99
CA ARG A 190 -6.58 9.67 37.01
C ARG A 190 -7.04 8.31 36.49
N ALA A 191 -7.55 8.23 35.26
CA ALA A 191 -7.92 6.96 34.66
C ALA A 191 -6.69 6.05 34.54
N LEU A 192 -5.56 6.58 34.07
CA LEU A 192 -4.29 5.85 33.95
C LEU A 192 -3.75 5.39 35.32
N GLU A 193 -3.85 6.21 36.37
CA GLU A 193 -3.43 5.87 37.74
C GLU A 193 -4.14 4.61 38.29
N ILE A 194 -5.42 4.42 37.97
CA ILE A 194 -6.23 3.27 38.42
C ILE A 194 -6.26 2.10 37.42
N GLY A 195 -5.45 2.19 36.36
CA GLY A 195 -5.36 1.17 35.31
C GLY A 195 -6.55 1.17 34.33
N LEU A 196 -7.28 2.26 34.18
CA LEU A 196 -8.37 2.38 33.21
C LEU A 196 -7.84 3.09 31.96
N GLU A 197 -7.87 2.45 30.78
CA GLU A 197 -7.34 3.08 29.56
C GLU A 197 -8.33 4.13 29.01
N PRO A 198 -7.95 5.41 28.93
CA PRO A 198 -8.84 6.43 28.37
C PRO A 198 -8.81 6.41 26.84
N LEU A 199 -9.98 6.27 26.23
CA LEU A 199 -10.24 6.62 24.83
C LEU A 199 -10.76 8.06 24.81
N VAL A 200 -9.94 9.01 24.35
CA VAL A 200 -10.33 10.42 24.29
C VAL A 200 -10.92 10.74 22.93
N GLU A 201 -12.23 10.96 22.87
CA GLU A 201 -12.98 11.20 21.65
C GLU A 201 -13.02 12.70 21.31
N ALA A 202 -12.74 13.02 20.04
CA ALA A 202 -12.80 14.35 19.45
C ALA A 202 -13.59 14.32 18.12
N HIS A 203 -14.34 15.38 17.83
CA HIS A 203 -15.11 15.50 16.59
C HIS A 203 -14.62 16.60 15.63
N ASP A 204 -13.79 17.53 16.12
CA ASP A 204 -13.23 18.65 15.37
C ASP A 204 -11.76 18.92 15.75
N GLU A 205 -11.11 19.82 15.03
CA GLU A 205 -9.70 20.16 15.20
C GLU A 205 -9.41 20.75 16.59
N LYS A 206 -10.34 21.54 17.16
CA LYS A 206 -10.16 22.17 18.48
C LYS A 206 -10.21 21.13 19.59
N GLU A 207 -11.14 20.19 19.51
CA GLU A 207 -11.22 19.06 20.42
C GLU A 207 -10.03 18.12 20.29
N LEU A 208 -9.59 17.88 19.06
CA LEU A 208 -8.42 17.07 18.82
C LEU A 208 -7.18 17.71 19.45
N GLU A 209 -7.00 19.02 19.32
CA GLU A 209 -5.91 19.76 19.98
C GLU A 209 -5.97 19.58 21.50
N ARG A 210 -7.17 19.64 22.11
CA ARG A 210 -7.34 19.36 23.54
C ARG A 210 -6.97 17.92 23.90
N ALA A 211 -7.40 16.94 23.10
CA ALA A 211 -7.11 15.53 23.31
C ALA A 211 -5.61 15.23 23.23
N LEU A 212 -4.91 15.81 22.24
CA LEU A 212 -3.48 15.61 22.02
C LEU A 212 -2.60 16.21 23.12
N LYS A 213 -3.08 17.25 23.82
CA LYS A 213 -2.41 17.83 25.01
C LYS A 213 -2.45 16.92 26.24
N THR A 214 -3.20 15.83 26.21
CA THR A 214 -3.26 14.83 27.29
C THR A 214 -2.28 13.67 27.06
N ASN A 215 -2.07 12.88 28.11
CA ASN A 215 -1.29 11.64 28.06
C ASN A 215 -2.05 10.44 27.44
N ALA A 216 -3.23 10.65 26.86
CA ALA A 216 -4.07 9.59 26.33
C ALA A 216 -3.40 8.87 25.14
N ARG A 217 -3.27 7.55 25.20
CA ARG A 217 -2.64 6.76 24.14
C ARG A 217 -3.62 6.40 23.02
N LEU A 218 -4.92 6.42 23.33
CA LEU A 218 -6.02 6.17 22.40
C LEU A 218 -6.78 7.47 22.13
N ILE A 219 -6.86 7.83 20.85
CA ILE A 219 -7.66 8.95 20.36
C ILE A 219 -8.83 8.41 19.55
N GLY A 220 -10.04 8.81 19.92
CA GLY A 220 -11.27 8.54 19.19
C GLY A 220 -11.57 9.68 18.22
N ILE A 221 -11.81 9.37 16.96
CA ILE A 221 -12.30 10.35 15.98
C ILE A 221 -13.75 9.99 15.65
N ASN A 222 -14.67 10.85 16.08
CA ASN A 222 -16.09 10.64 15.82
C ASN A 222 -16.49 11.28 14.49
N ASN A 223 -16.90 10.43 13.55
CA ASN A 223 -17.25 10.83 12.19
C ASN A 223 -18.65 11.43 12.10
N ARG A 224 -19.42 11.37 13.19
CA ARG A 224 -20.75 11.95 13.27
C ARG A 224 -20.66 13.31 13.92
N ASP A 225 -21.15 14.33 13.22
CA ASP A 225 -21.32 15.65 13.79
C ASP A 225 -22.34 15.55 14.95
N LEU A 226 -21.90 15.89 16.17
CA LEU A 226 -22.73 15.76 17.38
C LEU A 226 -23.84 16.83 17.45
N LYS A 227 -23.77 17.88 16.63
CA LYS A 227 -24.76 18.96 16.52
C LYS A 227 -25.81 18.67 15.44
N THR A 228 -25.40 18.04 14.32
CA THR A 228 -26.27 17.81 13.15
C THR A 228 -26.59 16.35 12.87
N LEU A 229 -25.91 15.41 13.53
CA LEU A 229 -25.98 13.96 13.37
C LEU A 229 -25.58 13.43 11.99
N ALA A 230 -25.09 14.28 11.08
CA ALA A 230 -24.56 13.89 9.78
C ALA A 230 -23.20 13.18 9.90
N VAL A 231 -22.92 12.23 9.00
CA VAL A 231 -21.62 11.53 8.94
C VAL A 231 -20.74 12.21 7.89
N ASP A 232 -19.54 12.65 8.29
CA ASP A 232 -18.56 13.34 7.44
C ASP A 232 -17.24 12.54 7.45
N THR A 233 -17.10 11.62 6.48
CA THR A 233 -15.92 10.74 6.39
C THR A 233 -14.66 11.48 5.98
N ASP A 234 -14.79 12.61 5.28
CA ASP A 234 -13.63 13.39 4.82
C ASP A 234 -13.00 14.15 5.98
N ARG A 235 -13.81 14.70 6.89
CA ARG A 235 -13.33 15.30 8.14
C ARG A 235 -12.57 14.28 8.98
N ALA A 236 -13.07 13.05 9.08
CA ALA A 236 -12.41 11.99 9.82
C ALA A 236 -10.98 11.71 9.31
N ILE A 237 -10.82 11.68 7.98
CA ILE A 237 -9.53 11.49 7.33
C ILE A 237 -8.61 12.67 7.63
N ARG A 238 -9.11 13.92 7.49
CA ARG A 238 -8.34 15.13 7.85
C ARG A 238 -7.88 15.13 9.31
N LEU A 239 -8.77 14.80 10.24
CA LEU A 239 -8.43 14.71 11.67
C LEU A 239 -7.42 13.60 11.94
N ARG A 240 -7.52 12.46 11.24
CA ARG A 240 -6.54 11.36 11.38
C ARG A 240 -5.14 11.82 11.00
N GLU A 241 -4.98 12.61 9.94
CA GLU A 241 -3.66 13.14 9.52
C GLU A 241 -3.01 14.03 10.59
N LEU A 242 -3.79 14.68 11.44
CA LEU A 242 -3.30 15.51 12.54
C LEU A 242 -2.88 14.69 13.77
N VAL A 243 -3.27 13.41 13.87
CA VAL A 243 -2.90 12.55 15.01
C VAL A 243 -1.49 11.97 14.81
N PRO A 244 -0.55 12.18 15.75
CA PRO A 244 0.79 11.60 15.66
C PRO A 244 0.73 10.06 15.61
N ASP A 245 1.59 9.45 14.78
CA ASP A 245 1.63 7.98 14.63
C ASP A 245 2.09 7.21 15.89
N GLU A 246 2.54 7.93 16.92
CA GLU A 246 2.80 7.41 18.28
C GLU A 246 1.53 7.20 19.12
N ARG A 247 0.38 7.66 18.64
CA ARG A 247 -0.93 7.41 19.25
C ARG A 247 -1.65 6.33 18.45
N LEU A 248 -2.56 5.62 19.12
CA LEU A 248 -3.50 4.71 18.48
C LEU A 248 -4.80 5.46 18.19
N VAL A 249 -5.36 5.29 16.99
CA VAL A 249 -6.54 6.03 16.54
C VAL A 249 -7.71 5.10 16.28
N VAL A 250 -8.84 5.36 16.94
CA VAL A 250 -10.10 4.64 16.77
C VAL A 250 -11.04 5.52 15.93
N ALA A 251 -11.52 5.00 14.81
CA ALA A 251 -12.58 5.64 14.06
C ALA A 251 -13.95 5.24 14.62
N GLU A 252 -14.80 6.22 14.90
CA GLU A 252 -16.08 6.03 15.58
C GLU A 252 -17.23 6.58 14.73
N SER A 253 -18.37 5.88 14.75
CA SER A 253 -19.57 6.21 13.97
C SER A 253 -19.40 6.12 12.44
N GLY A 254 -20.50 5.89 11.72
CA GLY A 254 -20.51 5.94 10.24
C GLY A 254 -19.99 4.69 9.51
N VAL A 255 -19.59 3.63 10.23
CA VAL A 255 -19.25 2.33 9.62
C VAL A 255 -20.51 1.59 9.22
N ARG A 256 -20.73 1.47 7.91
CA ARG A 256 -21.88 0.74 7.35
C ARG A 256 -21.51 -0.62 6.80
N ASP A 257 -20.29 -0.75 6.27
CA ASP A 257 -19.84 -1.94 5.56
C ASP A 257 -18.33 -2.20 5.72
N ALA A 258 -17.92 -3.38 5.28
CA ALA A 258 -16.53 -3.83 5.30
C ALA A 258 -15.60 -2.95 4.44
N ALA A 259 -16.13 -2.33 3.37
CA ALA A 259 -15.35 -1.46 2.49
C ALA A 259 -14.88 -0.20 3.24
N THR A 260 -15.73 0.37 4.10
CA THR A 260 -15.39 1.49 4.98
C THR A 260 -14.19 1.14 5.89
N VAL A 261 -14.18 -0.05 6.49
CA VAL A 261 -13.07 -0.51 7.33
C VAL A 261 -11.78 -0.67 6.52
N ALA A 262 -11.86 -1.23 5.30
CA ALA A 262 -10.70 -1.37 4.43
C ALA A 262 -10.10 -0.02 4.02
N ALA A 263 -10.94 1.00 3.80
CA ALA A 263 -10.53 2.38 3.51
C ALA A 263 -9.88 3.06 4.73
N TRP A 264 -10.46 2.93 5.91
CA TRP A 264 -9.89 3.50 7.14
C TRP A 264 -8.55 2.89 7.54
N ARG A 265 -8.38 1.59 7.33
CA ARG A 265 -7.09 0.92 7.48
C ARG A 265 -6.05 1.53 6.55
N ALA A 266 -6.43 1.98 5.35
CA ALA A 266 -5.52 2.57 4.38
C ALA A 266 -5.02 3.96 4.80
N VAL A 267 -5.86 4.76 5.47
CA VAL A 267 -5.48 6.09 6.03
C VAL A 267 -4.86 6.00 7.43
N GLY A 268 -4.61 4.79 7.95
CA GLY A 268 -3.85 4.58 9.18
C GLY A 268 -4.67 4.58 10.47
N PHE A 269 -5.99 4.37 10.42
CA PHE A 269 -6.75 4.04 11.63
C PHE A 269 -6.35 2.67 12.19
N ASP A 270 -6.34 2.56 13.52
CA ASP A 270 -5.91 1.37 14.25
C ASP A 270 -7.07 0.49 14.69
N ALA A 271 -8.24 1.09 14.90
CA ALA A 271 -9.47 0.39 15.17
C ALA A 271 -10.69 1.09 14.57
N ALA A 272 -11.76 0.34 14.39
CA ALA A 272 -13.09 0.87 14.10
C ALA A 272 -14.06 0.45 15.20
N LEU A 273 -14.74 1.42 15.81
CA LEU A 273 -15.85 1.18 16.72
C LEU A 273 -17.15 1.09 15.92
N VAL A 274 -17.73 -0.12 15.87
CA VAL A 274 -18.89 -0.43 15.04
C VAL A 274 -20.05 -0.86 15.93
N GLY A 275 -21.18 -0.15 15.84
CA GLY A 275 -22.41 -0.49 16.58
C GLY A 275 -23.57 -0.82 15.66
N GLU A 276 -24.18 0.20 15.07
CA GLU A 276 -25.45 0.10 14.32
C GLU A 276 -25.46 -1.00 13.24
N ALA A 277 -24.39 -1.12 12.44
CA ALA A 277 -24.27 -2.14 11.40
C ALA A 277 -24.18 -3.57 11.96
N LEU A 278 -23.58 -3.76 13.14
CA LEU A 278 -23.49 -5.07 13.79
C LEU A 278 -24.80 -5.45 14.48
N VAL A 279 -25.45 -4.50 15.16
CA VAL A 279 -26.69 -4.74 15.91
C VAL A 279 -27.83 -5.14 14.97
N ARG A 280 -27.91 -4.51 13.78
CA ARG A 280 -28.92 -4.83 12.76
C ARG A 280 -28.71 -6.17 12.04
N SER A 281 -27.58 -6.84 12.24
CA SER A 281 -27.33 -8.14 11.62
C SER A 281 -28.15 -9.24 12.30
N GLY A 282 -28.75 -10.12 11.48
CA GLY A 282 -29.36 -11.36 11.96
C GLY A 282 -28.35 -12.41 12.44
N ASP A 283 -27.07 -12.26 12.04
CA ASP A 283 -25.94 -13.08 12.51
C ASP A 283 -24.81 -12.16 13.01
N PRO A 284 -24.73 -11.91 14.32
CA PRO A 284 -23.72 -11.03 14.92
C PRO A 284 -22.28 -11.54 14.74
N GLU A 285 -22.07 -12.85 14.74
CA GLU A 285 -20.74 -13.46 14.62
C GLU A 285 -20.22 -13.30 13.19
N ALA A 286 -21.01 -13.64 12.19
CA ALA A 286 -20.63 -13.50 10.78
C ALA A 286 -20.40 -12.03 10.41
N ALA A 287 -21.21 -11.11 10.94
CA ALA A 287 -21.03 -9.68 10.75
C ALA A 287 -19.69 -9.20 11.34
N ALA A 288 -19.39 -9.55 12.60
CA ALA A 288 -18.11 -9.22 13.22
C ALA A 288 -16.92 -9.79 12.42
N ARG A 289 -17.01 -11.06 12.00
CA ARG A 289 -15.98 -11.73 11.18
C ARG A 289 -15.73 -11.01 9.85
N THR A 290 -16.77 -10.46 9.24
CA THR A 290 -16.69 -9.68 8.00
C THR A 290 -15.90 -8.39 8.20
N PHE A 291 -16.20 -7.61 9.24
CA PHE A 291 -15.43 -6.39 9.56
C PHE A 291 -13.99 -6.69 9.98
N VAL A 292 -13.78 -7.74 10.79
CA VAL A 292 -12.43 -8.18 11.19
C VAL A 292 -11.61 -8.57 9.96
N SER A 293 -12.21 -9.29 9.00
CA SER A 293 -11.53 -9.70 7.77
C SER A 293 -11.12 -8.51 6.91
N ALA A 294 -11.96 -7.46 6.81
CA ALA A 294 -11.61 -6.23 6.11
C ALA A 294 -10.48 -5.43 6.79
N GLY A 295 -10.37 -5.52 8.11
CA GLY A 295 -9.31 -4.89 8.89
C GLY A 295 -7.93 -5.55 8.76
N ARG A 296 -7.86 -6.84 8.38
CA ARG A 296 -6.58 -7.58 8.23
C ARG A 296 -5.74 -6.98 7.10
N PRO A 297 -4.40 -6.88 7.22
CA PRO A 297 -3.55 -6.47 6.10
C PRO A 297 -3.74 -7.40 4.89
N PRO A 298 -3.72 -6.89 3.64
CA PRO A 298 -3.83 -7.72 2.46
C PRO A 298 -2.61 -8.65 2.37
N THR A 299 -2.85 -9.94 2.15
CA THR A 299 -1.82 -10.96 1.94
C THR A 299 -1.59 -11.15 0.45
N ASP A 300 -0.92 -10.20 -0.20
CA ASP A 300 -0.56 -10.34 -1.61
C ASP A 300 0.84 -10.97 -1.71
N PRO A 301 0.98 -12.17 -2.30
CA PRO A 301 2.27 -12.85 -2.47
C PRO A 301 3.29 -12.04 -3.28
N ALA A 302 2.86 -11.22 -4.26
CA ALA A 302 3.75 -10.35 -5.01
C ALA A 302 4.27 -9.15 -4.19
N ASN A 303 3.67 -8.91 -3.01
CA ASN A 303 4.04 -7.82 -2.11
C ASN A 303 4.98 -8.26 -0.98
N ARG A 304 5.49 -9.51 -0.98
CA ARG A 304 6.58 -9.91 -0.07
C ARG A 304 7.85 -9.07 -0.26
N ALA A 305 8.09 -8.61 -1.49
CA ALA A 305 9.17 -7.68 -1.83
C ALA A 305 8.88 -6.21 -1.45
N ALA A 306 7.60 -5.82 -1.26
CA ALA A 306 7.18 -4.47 -0.89
C ALA A 306 6.81 -4.32 0.61
N THR A 307 6.84 -5.42 1.36
CA THR A 307 6.91 -5.38 2.81
C THR A 307 8.35 -5.15 3.21
N VAL A 308 8.58 -4.31 4.22
CA VAL A 308 9.83 -4.32 4.97
C VAL A 308 10.15 -5.76 5.34
N SER A 309 11.16 -6.34 4.70
CA SER A 309 11.54 -7.76 4.87
C SER A 309 12.06 -8.03 6.28
N ILE A 310 12.51 -6.98 6.97
CA ILE A 310 13.10 -7.08 8.29
C ILE A 310 12.81 -5.85 9.16
N VAL A 311 12.07 -6.03 10.26
CA VAL A 311 11.90 -5.04 11.31
C VAL A 311 12.68 -5.51 12.53
N LYS A 312 13.79 -4.83 12.82
CA LYS A 312 14.68 -5.13 13.95
C LYS A 312 14.43 -4.17 15.11
N VAL A 313 14.40 -4.72 16.32
CA VAL A 313 14.42 -3.96 17.57
C VAL A 313 15.76 -4.19 18.26
N CYS A 314 16.57 -3.14 18.31
CA CYS A 314 17.97 -3.20 18.73
C CYS A 314 18.16 -2.71 20.17
N GLY A 315 19.14 -3.28 20.87
CA GLY A 315 19.54 -2.84 22.20
C GLY A 315 18.48 -3.14 23.27
N ILE A 316 17.91 -4.35 23.22
CA ILE A 316 17.04 -4.86 24.28
C ILE A 316 17.90 -5.26 25.47
N THR A 317 17.46 -4.89 26.68
CA THR A 317 18.25 -4.97 27.92
C THR A 317 17.59 -5.82 29.01
N ASP A 318 16.33 -6.23 28.82
CA ASP A 318 15.53 -6.97 29.79
C ASP A 318 14.52 -7.92 29.11
N ALA A 319 13.87 -8.76 29.91
CA ALA A 319 12.89 -9.74 29.42
C ALA A 319 11.57 -9.10 28.95
N GLU A 320 11.18 -7.93 29.49
CA GLU A 320 9.98 -7.20 29.07
C GLU A 320 10.14 -6.72 27.62
N GLY A 321 11.30 -6.17 27.27
CA GLY A 321 11.62 -5.77 25.90
C GLY A 321 11.65 -6.93 24.92
N ILE A 322 12.15 -8.11 25.33
CA ILE A 322 12.08 -9.34 24.53
C ILE A 322 10.62 -9.71 24.23
N LEU A 323 9.79 -9.75 25.28
CA LEU A 323 8.39 -10.10 25.16
C LEU A 323 7.62 -9.12 24.27
N ALA A 324 7.88 -7.82 24.42
CA ALA A 324 7.30 -6.77 23.59
C ALA A 324 7.65 -6.96 22.10
N ALA A 325 8.92 -7.18 21.78
CA ALA A 325 9.38 -7.39 20.41
C ALA A 325 8.76 -8.66 19.78
N ILE A 326 8.70 -9.77 20.53
CA ILE A 326 8.09 -11.02 20.06
C ILE A 326 6.59 -10.83 19.82
N ARG A 327 5.85 -10.26 20.78
CA ARG A 327 4.39 -10.06 20.69
C ARG A 327 4.02 -9.14 19.53
N ALA A 328 4.84 -8.15 19.24
CA ALA A 328 4.63 -7.20 18.16
C ALA A 328 5.03 -7.75 16.78
N GLY A 329 5.78 -8.86 16.72
CA GLY A 329 6.20 -9.49 15.47
C GLY A 329 7.48 -8.89 14.86
N ALA A 330 8.46 -8.56 15.70
CA ALA A 330 9.82 -8.23 15.24
C ALA A 330 10.45 -9.43 14.51
N ASP A 331 11.24 -9.16 13.46
CA ASP A 331 11.98 -10.21 12.75
C ASP A 331 13.33 -10.50 13.39
N ALA A 332 13.89 -9.51 14.09
CA ALA A 332 15.19 -9.61 14.75
C ALA A 332 15.25 -8.80 16.05
N ILE A 333 16.01 -9.32 17.00
CA ILE A 333 16.30 -8.72 18.30
C ILE A 333 17.81 -8.51 18.40
N GLY A 334 18.23 -7.26 18.62
CA GLY A 334 19.64 -6.91 18.81
C GLY A 334 20.04 -6.90 20.28
N LEU A 335 21.01 -7.72 20.66
CA LEU A 335 21.64 -7.72 21.99
C LEU A 335 23.01 -7.04 21.92
N ASN A 336 23.17 -5.93 22.64
CA ASN A 336 24.34 -5.08 22.49
C ASN A 336 25.47 -5.49 23.44
N LEU A 337 26.57 -6.01 22.88
CA LEU A 337 27.76 -6.44 23.60
C LEU A 337 28.94 -5.45 23.43
N VAL A 338 28.68 -4.24 22.92
CA VAL A 338 29.67 -3.18 22.75
C VAL A 338 29.91 -2.48 24.10
N PRO A 339 31.11 -2.60 24.71
CA PRO A 339 31.40 -2.01 26.00
C PRO A 339 31.25 -0.49 26.02
N GLY A 340 30.84 0.06 27.16
CA GLY A 340 30.74 1.52 27.38
C GLY A 340 29.54 2.19 26.71
N THR A 341 28.75 1.47 25.91
CA THR A 341 27.49 2.01 25.37
C THR A 341 26.38 1.97 26.43
N PRO A 342 25.36 2.86 26.39
CA PRO A 342 24.28 2.88 27.38
C PRO A 342 23.46 1.58 27.47
N ARG A 343 23.56 0.73 26.45
CA ARG A 343 22.80 -0.52 26.30
C ARG A 343 23.69 -1.75 26.43
N ALA A 344 24.94 -1.57 26.83
CA ALA A 344 25.91 -2.66 26.94
C ALA A 344 25.41 -3.72 27.93
N LEU A 345 25.39 -4.96 27.46
CA LEU A 345 25.15 -6.16 28.23
C LEU A 345 26.46 -6.88 28.50
N GLU A 346 26.57 -7.50 29.66
CA GLU A 346 27.54 -8.56 29.87
C GLU A 346 27.14 -9.80 29.07
N LEU A 347 28.13 -10.60 28.64
CA LEU A 347 27.86 -11.79 27.83
C LEU A 347 26.89 -12.76 28.51
N ALA A 348 27.00 -12.93 29.84
CA ALA A 348 26.09 -13.76 30.61
C ALA A 348 24.64 -13.22 30.62
N GLU A 349 24.46 -11.90 30.65
CA GLU A 349 23.13 -11.26 30.57
C GLU A 349 22.51 -11.52 29.19
N ALA A 350 23.29 -11.33 28.11
CA ALA A 350 22.82 -11.58 26.75
C ALA A 350 22.41 -13.05 26.54
N VAL A 351 23.18 -14.01 27.07
CA VAL A 351 22.84 -15.45 27.03
C VAL A 351 21.52 -15.72 27.74
N ALA A 352 21.29 -15.11 28.91
CA ALA A 352 20.04 -15.27 29.64
C ALA A 352 18.84 -14.73 28.85
N LEU A 353 18.96 -13.54 28.26
CA LEU A 353 17.89 -12.94 27.44
C LEU A 353 17.60 -13.74 26.15
N ALA A 354 18.63 -14.25 25.49
CA ALA A 354 18.46 -15.10 24.31
C ALA A 354 17.71 -16.40 24.64
N ARG A 355 17.98 -17.01 25.81
CA ARG A 355 17.21 -18.18 26.29
C ARG A 355 15.74 -17.83 26.53
N VAL A 356 15.47 -16.67 27.13
CA VAL A 356 14.09 -16.18 27.31
C VAL A 356 13.40 -16.06 25.95
N ALA A 357 14.03 -15.39 24.98
CA ALA A 357 13.47 -15.22 23.64
C ALA A 357 13.13 -16.55 22.96
N ARG A 358 14.05 -17.53 23.02
CA ARG A 358 13.86 -18.88 22.46
C ARG A 358 12.75 -19.67 23.16
N SER A 359 12.51 -19.43 24.45
CA SER A 359 11.47 -20.13 25.21
C SER A 359 10.05 -19.62 24.96
N LEU A 360 9.91 -18.38 24.50
CA LEU A 360 8.61 -17.69 24.40
C LEU A 360 7.88 -17.91 23.07
N ALA A 361 8.55 -18.41 22.03
CA ALA A 361 7.97 -18.59 20.71
C ALA A 361 8.50 -19.85 20.02
N ALA A 362 7.63 -20.57 19.31
CA ALA A 362 8.01 -21.73 18.50
C ALA A 362 8.96 -21.35 17.34
N SER A 363 8.84 -20.13 16.83
CA SER A 363 9.73 -19.52 15.85
C SER A 363 10.10 -18.12 16.33
N PRO A 364 11.13 -17.97 17.18
CA PRO A 364 11.51 -16.67 17.74
C PRO A 364 12.15 -15.75 16.67
N PRO A 365 12.14 -14.43 16.87
CA PRO A 365 12.92 -13.49 16.07
C PRO A 365 14.40 -13.86 16.08
N ARG A 366 15.12 -13.53 15.00
CA ARG A 366 16.57 -13.76 14.93
C ARG A 366 17.28 -13.01 16.04
N ILE A 367 18.10 -13.70 16.82
CA ILE A 367 18.95 -13.11 17.84
C ILE A 367 20.24 -12.63 17.20
N VAL A 368 20.45 -11.32 17.23
CA VAL A 368 21.59 -10.64 16.61
C VAL A 368 22.53 -10.12 17.69
N ALA A 369 23.75 -10.65 17.73
CA ALA A 369 24.79 -10.17 18.63
C ALA A 369 25.45 -8.92 18.03
N ILE A 370 25.41 -7.78 18.73
CA ILE A 370 26.00 -6.53 18.23
C ILE A 370 27.38 -6.34 18.86
N THR A 371 28.36 -6.15 17.99
CA THR A 371 29.76 -5.92 18.34
C THR A 371 30.29 -4.71 17.56
N ALA A 372 31.39 -4.13 18.04
CA ALA A 372 32.12 -3.08 17.36
C ALA A 372 33.60 -3.27 17.67
N ASP A 373 34.41 -3.44 16.63
CA ASP A 373 35.86 -3.61 16.70
C ASP A 373 36.29 -4.72 17.67
N ALA A 374 35.44 -5.73 17.81
CA ALA A 374 35.70 -6.90 18.62
C ALA A 374 36.65 -7.82 17.82
N GLY A 375 37.90 -7.96 18.27
CA GLY A 375 38.84 -8.88 17.63
C GLY A 375 38.29 -10.31 17.54
N ARG A 376 38.74 -11.08 16.55
CA ARG A 376 38.21 -12.42 16.19
C ARG A 376 38.00 -13.36 17.38
N ARG A 377 38.94 -13.39 18.32
CA ARG A 377 38.83 -14.21 19.55
C ARG A 377 37.57 -13.87 20.35
N ARG A 378 37.27 -12.58 20.51
CA ARG A 378 36.10 -12.13 21.26
C ARG A 378 34.80 -12.44 20.53
N VAL A 379 34.77 -12.29 19.21
CA VAL A 379 33.62 -12.69 18.39
C VAL A 379 33.37 -14.19 18.51
N ALA A 380 34.40 -15.02 18.42
CA ALA A 380 34.30 -16.46 18.59
C ALA A 380 33.79 -16.86 20.00
N GLU A 381 34.24 -16.19 21.06
CA GLU A 381 33.72 -16.38 22.43
C GLU A 381 32.22 -16.05 22.51
N ILE A 382 31.80 -14.93 21.90
CA ILE A 382 30.39 -14.52 21.85
C ILE A 382 29.57 -15.56 21.09
N VAL A 383 30.02 -15.99 19.91
CA VAL A 383 29.32 -16.98 19.10
C VAL A 383 29.18 -18.31 19.84
N ALA A 384 30.24 -18.79 20.49
CA ALA A 384 30.21 -20.04 21.23
C ALA A 384 29.28 -20.00 22.45
N ALA A 385 29.22 -18.86 23.16
CA ALA A 385 28.42 -18.74 24.38
C ALA A 385 26.94 -18.37 24.11
N LEU A 386 26.70 -17.41 23.21
CA LEU A 386 25.38 -16.85 22.92
C LEU A 386 24.65 -17.62 21.82
N ASP A 387 25.40 -18.29 20.93
CA ASP A 387 24.86 -19.00 19.77
C ASP A 387 23.94 -18.12 18.88
N PRO A 388 24.34 -16.90 18.48
CA PRO A 388 23.43 -15.98 17.79
C PRO A 388 23.12 -16.42 16.35
N ASP A 389 21.96 -16.01 15.84
CA ASP A 389 21.53 -16.25 14.44
C ASP A 389 22.27 -15.36 13.43
N ALA A 390 22.83 -14.24 13.92
CA ALA A 390 23.71 -13.34 13.17
C ALA A 390 24.61 -12.53 14.10
N VAL A 391 25.74 -12.08 13.58
CA VAL A 391 26.63 -11.11 14.26
C VAL A 391 26.58 -9.79 13.49
N GLN A 392 26.20 -8.71 14.18
CA GLN A 392 26.24 -7.36 13.63
C GLN A 392 27.54 -6.66 14.04
N PHE A 393 28.30 -6.22 13.05
CA PHE A 393 29.52 -5.44 13.19
C PHE A 393 29.21 -3.96 12.99
N SER A 394 29.51 -3.13 14.00
CA SER A 394 29.13 -1.70 14.02
C SER A 394 30.33 -0.75 14.11
N GLY A 395 31.56 -1.29 14.13
CA GLY A 395 32.81 -0.53 14.15
C GLY A 395 33.41 -0.29 12.76
N ASP A 396 34.73 -0.26 12.68
CA ASP A 396 35.56 -0.10 11.48
C ASP A 396 36.20 -1.43 11.03
N GLU A 397 35.58 -2.55 11.38
CA GLU A 397 36.08 -3.90 11.05
C GLU A 397 36.29 -4.07 9.54
N SER A 398 37.37 -4.76 9.15
CA SER A 398 37.67 -5.00 7.72
C SER A 398 36.76 -6.07 7.11
N VAL A 399 36.78 -6.21 5.79
CA VAL A 399 36.02 -7.24 5.07
C VAL A 399 36.41 -8.65 5.54
N GLU A 400 37.70 -8.88 5.79
CA GLU A 400 38.24 -10.15 6.28
C GLU A 400 37.78 -10.46 7.71
N ASP A 401 37.73 -9.46 8.58
CA ASP A 401 37.29 -9.65 9.98
C ASP A 401 35.80 -10.00 10.06
N VAL A 402 34.99 -9.45 9.16
CA VAL A 402 33.55 -9.70 9.10
C VAL A 402 33.25 -11.07 8.47
N ALA A 403 34.01 -11.51 7.47
CA ALA A 403 33.83 -12.80 6.81
C ALA A 403 34.07 -13.99 7.75
N ASP A 404 34.97 -13.84 8.72
CA ASP A 404 35.37 -14.89 9.67
C ASP A 404 34.45 -14.99 10.92
N ALA A 405 33.25 -14.42 10.87
CA ALA A 405 32.34 -14.34 12.02
C ALA A 405 31.80 -15.70 12.52
N GLY A 406 31.89 -16.78 11.73
CA GLY A 406 31.36 -18.12 12.07
C GLY A 406 29.83 -18.23 12.10
N ARG A 407 29.12 -17.13 11.83
CA ARG A 407 27.67 -17.00 11.70
C ARG A 407 27.36 -15.97 10.59
N PRO A 408 26.13 -15.88 10.07
CA PRO A 408 25.75 -14.83 9.13
C PRO A 408 26.13 -13.44 9.66
N ALA A 409 26.90 -12.68 8.89
CA ALA A 409 27.42 -11.39 9.28
C ALA A 409 26.54 -10.25 8.77
N TRP A 410 26.26 -9.27 9.61
CA TRP A 410 25.57 -8.03 9.26
C TRP A 410 26.52 -6.87 9.50
N LYS A 411 26.59 -5.91 8.58
CA LYS A 411 27.52 -4.78 8.68
C LYS A 411 26.77 -3.46 8.74
N ALA A 412 26.97 -2.70 9.80
CA ALA A 412 26.53 -1.31 9.87
C ALA A 412 27.60 -0.40 9.25
N LEU A 413 27.18 0.40 8.27
CA LEU A 413 27.97 1.47 7.67
C LEU A 413 27.54 2.78 8.31
N ARG A 414 28.49 3.44 8.96
CA ARG A 414 28.31 4.80 9.47
C ARG A 414 28.49 5.78 8.34
N VAL A 415 27.49 6.61 8.11
CA VAL A 415 27.40 7.53 6.96
C VAL A 415 27.25 8.97 7.45
N SER A 416 28.09 9.86 6.94
CA SER A 416 27.98 11.31 7.10
C SER A 416 27.11 11.92 5.98
N SER A 417 26.54 13.10 6.21
CA SER A 417 25.82 13.84 5.16
C SER A 417 26.70 14.22 3.97
N ASP A 418 28.01 14.32 4.20
CA ASP A 418 28.99 14.78 3.21
C ASP A 418 29.61 13.62 2.42
N ASP A 419 29.26 12.37 2.75
CA ASP A 419 29.80 11.19 2.05
C ASP A 419 29.22 11.09 0.63
N GLU A 420 30.08 10.74 -0.33
CA GLU A 420 29.63 10.45 -1.69
C GLU A 420 28.86 9.12 -1.75
N PRO A 421 27.63 9.09 -2.33
CA PRO A 421 26.83 7.87 -2.40
C PRO A 421 27.56 6.68 -3.06
N ALA A 422 28.34 6.94 -4.12
CA ALA A 422 29.09 5.92 -4.84
C ALA A 422 30.14 5.23 -3.96
N ALA A 423 30.80 5.98 -3.07
CA ALA A 423 31.77 5.43 -2.13
C ALA A 423 31.09 4.52 -1.08
N ILE A 424 29.91 4.91 -0.61
CA ILE A 424 29.11 4.09 0.32
C ILE A 424 28.66 2.79 -0.35
N VAL A 425 28.16 2.89 -1.58
CA VAL A 425 27.74 1.72 -2.38
C VAL A 425 28.93 0.79 -2.63
N GLY A 426 30.09 1.32 -3.03
CA GLY A 426 31.30 0.52 -3.23
C GLY A 426 31.74 -0.24 -1.97
N ARG A 427 31.71 0.41 -0.80
CA ARG A 427 31.96 -0.24 0.49
C ARG A 427 30.91 -1.32 0.79
N ALA A 428 29.64 -1.03 0.57
CA ALA A 428 28.56 -2.00 0.81
C ALA A 428 28.69 -3.25 -0.08
N ILE A 429 29.07 -3.07 -1.34
CA ILE A 429 29.33 -4.15 -2.30
C ILE A 429 30.52 -5.00 -1.83
N SER A 430 31.63 -4.39 -1.40
CA SER A 430 32.80 -5.18 -0.96
C SER A 430 32.49 -6.10 0.22
N TYR A 431 31.67 -5.65 1.17
CA TYR A 431 31.18 -6.51 2.25
C TYR A 431 30.24 -7.61 1.74
N ARG A 432 29.32 -7.28 0.82
CA ARG A 432 28.39 -8.26 0.23
C ARG A 432 29.12 -9.36 -0.54
N ASP A 433 30.13 -9.01 -1.31
CA ASP A 433 30.94 -9.94 -2.09
C ASP A 433 31.73 -10.89 -1.19
N ALA A 434 32.07 -10.44 0.03
CA ALA A 434 32.66 -11.28 1.07
C ALA A 434 31.65 -12.10 1.89
N GLY A 435 30.38 -12.13 1.47
CA GLY A 435 29.34 -12.97 2.09
C GLY A 435 28.57 -12.31 3.22
N VAL A 436 28.69 -10.99 3.43
CA VAL A 436 27.84 -10.27 4.41
C VAL A 436 26.37 -10.35 4.00
N GLU A 437 25.52 -10.80 4.91
CA GLU A 437 24.11 -11.04 4.62
C GLU A 437 23.32 -9.73 4.48
N ARG A 438 23.54 -8.78 5.41
CA ARG A 438 22.75 -7.54 5.52
C ARG A 438 23.65 -6.32 5.74
N ILE A 439 23.32 -5.23 5.06
CA ILE A 439 23.93 -3.92 5.26
C ILE A 439 22.94 -3.01 6.01
N LEU A 440 23.39 -2.41 7.10
CA LEU A 440 22.65 -1.36 7.81
C LEU A 440 23.28 -0.02 7.49
N LEU A 441 22.47 1.00 7.23
CA LEU A 441 22.94 2.38 7.18
C LEU A 441 22.57 3.06 8.50
N ASP A 442 23.56 3.60 9.22
CA ASP A 442 23.37 4.42 10.42
C ASP A 442 24.08 5.77 10.25
N ALA A 443 23.60 6.81 10.95
CA ALA A 443 24.21 8.13 10.91
C ALA A 443 25.54 8.14 11.67
N ALA A 444 26.56 8.81 11.12
CA ALA A 444 27.83 9.03 11.80
C ALA A 444 27.74 10.15 12.87
N GLY A 445 28.80 10.31 13.68
CA GLY A 445 29.00 11.48 14.54
C GLY A 445 28.57 11.37 16.00
N GLY A 446 28.17 10.18 16.49
CA GLY A 446 27.89 9.95 17.91
C GLY A 446 29.12 9.53 18.72
N PRO A 447 29.04 9.56 20.07
CA PRO A 447 30.13 9.17 20.97
C PRO A 447 30.43 7.66 20.98
N HIS A 448 29.63 6.86 20.27
CA HIS A 448 29.75 5.41 20.17
C HIS A 448 29.61 4.95 18.71
N PRO A 449 30.16 3.76 18.36
CA PRO A 449 29.93 3.13 17.07
C PRO A 449 28.46 2.66 16.95
N GLY A 450 27.58 3.61 16.64
CA GLY A 450 26.13 3.44 16.46
C GLY A 450 25.28 4.13 17.53
N GLY A 451 23.97 4.25 17.26
CA GLY A 451 22.99 4.73 18.25
C GLY A 451 23.06 6.23 18.54
N THR A 452 23.41 7.02 17.52
CA THR A 452 23.47 8.50 17.53
C THR A 452 22.12 9.15 17.85
N GLY A 453 21.02 8.44 17.56
CA GLY A 453 19.66 8.97 17.65
C GLY A 453 19.32 9.93 16.50
N THR A 454 20.23 10.17 15.57
CA THR A 454 20.04 11.01 14.39
C THR A 454 19.69 10.15 13.18
N ARG A 455 18.90 10.72 12.27
CA ARG A 455 18.54 10.09 10.99
C ARG A 455 19.60 10.40 9.95
N ILE A 456 19.84 9.45 9.05
CA ILE A 456 20.61 9.71 7.83
C ILE A 456 19.82 10.68 6.94
N ALA A 457 20.53 11.52 6.18
CA ALA A 457 19.92 12.36 5.16
C ALA A 457 19.10 11.50 4.18
N THR A 458 17.80 11.81 4.04
CA THR A 458 16.86 11.02 3.23
C THR A 458 17.37 10.81 1.81
N GLU A 459 17.90 11.85 1.18
CA GLU A 459 18.36 11.78 -0.21
C GLU A 459 19.51 10.78 -0.38
N LEU A 460 20.51 10.86 0.50
CA LEU A 460 21.65 9.96 0.49
C LEU A 460 21.21 8.50 0.73
N ALA A 461 20.40 8.26 1.76
CA ALA A 461 19.87 6.93 2.06
C ALA A 461 19.02 6.38 0.90
N ARG A 462 18.23 7.22 0.24
CA ARG A 462 17.42 6.86 -0.92
C ARG A 462 18.29 6.43 -2.09
N VAL A 463 19.37 7.16 -2.38
CA VAL A 463 20.31 6.84 -3.45
C VAL A 463 21.02 5.51 -3.17
N VAL A 464 21.50 5.29 -1.94
CA VAL A 464 22.19 4.03 -1.57
C VAL A 464 21.23 2.83 -1.56
N ALA A 465 20.06 2.95 -0.92
CA ALA A 465 19.08 1.85 -0.78
C ALA A 465 18.52 1.35 -2.10
N ARG A 466 18.65 2.17 -3.14
CA ARG A 466 18.28 1.83 -4.50
C ARG A 466 19.31 0.91 -5.15
N GLU A 467 20.60 1.19 -4.98
CA GLU A 467 21.70 0.40 -5.55
C GLU A 467 21.87 -0.95 -4.84
N ILE A 468 21.71 -0.96 -3.52
CA ILE A 468 21.95 -2.15 -2.71
C ILE A 468 20.85 -2.34 -1.65
N PRO A 469 20.42 -3.58 -1.34
CA PRO A 469 19.46 -3.80 -0.28
C PRO A 469 20.02 -3.39 1.09
N VAL A 470 19.42 -2.38 1.72
CA VAL A 470 19.81 -1.87 3.04
C VAL A 470 18.70 -1.93 4.07
N ILE A 471 19.10 -2.03 5.33
CA ILE A 471 18.27 -1.79 6.51
C ILE A 471 18.56 -0.35 6.96
N LEU A 472 17.53 0.48 7.06
CA LEU A 472 17.67 1.84 7.59
C LEU A 472 17.74 1.80 9.12
N ALA A 473 18.78 2.37 9.69
CA ALA A 473 18.96 2.51 11.13
C ALA A 473 19.21 4.00 11.49
N GLY A 474 19.19 4.30 12.79
CA GLY A 474 19.46 5.65 13.30
C GLY A 474 18.22 6.54 13.34
N GLY A 475 17.85 6.99 14.55
CA GLY A 475 16.78 7.98 14.75
C GLY A 475 15.36 7.53 14.36
N LEU A 476 15.14 6.25 14.05
CA LEU A 476 13.81 5.75 13.69
C LEU A 476 12.93 5.48 14.92
N ASP A 477 11.68 5.92 14.86
CA ASP A 477 10.66 5.79 15.91
C ASP A 477 9.27 5.56 15.28
N PRO A 478 8.20 5.35 16.08
CA PRO A 478 6.86 5.17 15.51
C PRO A 478 6.35 6.37 14.70
N ALA A 479 6.75 7.60 15.03
CA ALA A 479 6.29 8.81 14.35
C ALA A 479 6.87 8.94 12.94
N ASN A 480 8.08 8.42 12.70
CA ASN A 480 8.83 8.71 11.49
C ASN A 480 9.13 7.50 10.60
N VAL A 481 9.04 6.27 11.12
CA VAL A 481 9.43 5.06 10.38
C VAL A 481 8.62 4.88 9.11
N ALA A 482 7.33 5.21 9.15
CA ALA A 482 6.47 5.08 7.99
C ALA A 482 6.77 6.11 6.90
N GLY A 483 7.08 7.35 7.28
CA GLY A 483 7.55 8.38 6.35
C GLY A 483 8.87 7.97 5.69
N ALA A 484 9.84 7.52 6.48
CA ALA A 484 11.14 7.07 5.99
C ALA A 484 11.01 5.93 4.95
N LEU A 485 10.16 4.94 5.23
CA LEU A 485 9.87 3.84 4.30
C LEU A 485 9.04 4.26 3.09
N ARG A 486 8.28 5.36 3.17
CA ARG A 486 7.61 5.98 2.02
C ARG A 486 8.52 6.88 1.19
N GLU A 487 9.75 7.14 1.63
CA GLU A 487 10.73 7.94 0.89
C GLU A 487 11.91 7.08 0.38
N ILE A 488 12.39 6.13 1.19
CA ILE A 488 13.58 5.32 0.96
C ILE A 488 13.18 3.85 0.68
N PRO A 489 13.64 3.20 -0.40
CA PRO A 489 13.34 1.80 -0.70
C PRO A 489 14.18 0.83 0.14
N ALA A 490 14.20 1.03 1.46
CA ALA A 490 14.92 0.14 2.37
C ALA A 490 14.17 -1.21 2.46
N ILE A 491 14.94 -2.30 2.46
CA ILE A 491 14.39 -3.65 2.67
C ILE A 491 14.15 -3.96 4.14
N GLY A 492 14.55 -3.05 5.04
CA GLY A 492 14.50 -3.24 6.48
C GLY A 492 14.54 -1.94 7.25
N VAL A 493 14.13 -1.98 8.50
CA VAL A 493 14.36 -0.90 9.46
C VAL A 493 14.87 -1.45 10.79
N ASP A 494 15.69 -0.66 11.47
CA ASP A 494 16.20 -0.95 12.80
C ASP A 494 15.99 0.25 13.74
N SER A 495 15.50 0.00 14.95
CA SER A 495 15.35 1.03 15.98
C SER A 495 15.92 0.61 17.32
N ALA A 496 16.71 1.51 17.91
CA ALA A 496 17.20 1.42 19.28
C ALA A 496 16.50 2.45 20.18
N SER A 497 16.97 3.71 20.21
CA SER A 497 16.42 4.74 21.10
C SER A 497 14.95 5.09 20.85
N GLY A 498 14.48 5.04 19.60
CA GLY A 498 13.11 5.44 19.26
C GLY A 498 12.02 4.56 19.88
N THR A 499 12.39 3.39 20.43
CA THR A 499 11.48 2.42 21.08
C THR A 499 11.70 2.31 22.60
N GLU A 500 12.52 3.19 23.19
CA GLU A 500 12.81 3.20 24.63
C GLU A 500 11.77 4.00 25.43
N ARG A 501 11.66 3.68 26.72
CA ARG A 501 11.01 4.55 27.71
C ARG A 501 11.86 5.84 27.90
N PRO A 502 11.27 6.93 28.40
CA PRO A 502 12.03 8.13 28.77
C PRO A 502 13.23 7.77 29.67
N ARG A 503 14.40 8.31 29.33
CA ARG A 503 15.65 7.96 30.03
C ARG A 503 15.65 8.49 31.46
N VAL A 504 16.02 7.62 32.39
CA VAL A 504 16.31 7.98 33.79
C VAL A 504 17.82 7.95 33.98
N ALA A 505 18.39 9.07 34.47
CA ALA A 505 19.82 9.17 34.69
C ALA A 505 20.33 8.06 35.63
N GLY A 506 21.45 7.42 35.25
CA GLY A 506 22.05 6.33 36.03
C GLY A 506 21.38 4.96 35.87
N GLN A 507 20.31 4.83 35.09
CA GLN A 507 19.66 3.55 34.79
C GLN A 507 19.89 3.13 33.34
N ARG A 508 20.03 1.82 33.13
CA ARG A 508 20.10 1.24 31.78
C ARG A 508 18.75 1.47 31.07
N PRO A 509 18.70 1.97 29.83
CA PRO A 509 17.45 2.16 29.12
C PRO A 509 16.70 0.85 28.91
N THR A 510 15.38 0.89 29.02
CA THR A 510 14.46 -0.25 28.78
C THR A 510 13.47 0.10 27.68
N LYS A 511 12.94 -0.94 27.02
CA LYS A 511 11.98 -0.75 25.92
C LYS A 511 10.61 -0.37 26.46
N ASP A 512 9.91 0.49 25.73
CA ASP A 512 8.49 0.74 25.94
C ASP A 512 7.67 -0.23 25.07
N PRO A 513 6.86 -1.14 25.65
CA PRO A 513 6.12 -2.13 24.88
C PRO A 513 5.20 -1.55 23.81
N LEU A 514 4.54 -0.42 24.09
CA LEU A 514 3.67 0.23 23.13
C LEU A 514 4.48 0.87 22.00
N ARG A 515 5.57 1.57 22.31
CA ARG A 515 6.42 2.17 21.27
C ARG A 515 7.03 1.09 20.38
N VAL A 516 7.44 -0.05 20.93
CA VAL A 516 7.90 -1.21 20.14
C VAL A 516 6.79 -1.69 19.21
N ALA A 517 5.59 -1.91 19.74
CA ALA A 517 4.46 -2.40 18.96
C ALA A 517 4.05 -1.42 17.85
N LEU A 518 3.98 -0.13 18.15
CA LEU A 518 3.70 0.92 17.18
C LEU A 518 4.81 1.03 16.14
N TYR A 519 6.08 1.02 16.53
CA TYR A 519 7.19 1.05 15.56
C TYR A 519 7.07 -0.08 14.54
N ILE A 520 6.83 -1.31 15.00
CA ILE A 520 6.64 -2.46 14.11
C ILE A 520 5.36 -2.30 13.29
N LYS A 521 4.24 -1.89 13.89
CA LYS A 521 2.98 -1.65 13.18
C LYS A 521 3.16 -0.64 12.06
N ARG A 522 3.76 0.53 12.36
CA ARG A 522 3.97 1.62 11.42
C ARG A 522 4.97 1.20 10.35
N ALA A 523 6.03 0.46 10.68
CA ALA A 523 6.95 -0.10 9.69
C ALA A 523 6.26 -1.09 8.72
N ARG A 524 5.42 -2.00 9.23
CA ARG A 524 4.67 -2.96 8.40
C ARG A 524 3.51 -2.32 7.65
N ALA A 525 2.91 -1.28 8.20
CA ALA A 525 1.84 -0.50 7.58
C ALA A 525 2.38 0.52 6.57
N ALA A 526 3.66 0.88 6.66
CA ALA A 526 4.38 1.64 5.64
C ALA A 526 4.56 0.77 4.40
N ARG A 527 3.46 0.62 3.67
CA ARG A 527 3.43 -0.12 2.43
C ARG A 527 4.29 0.62 1.42
N LEU A 528 5.24 -0.08 0.81
CA LEU A 528 5.96 0.38 -0.38
C LEU A 528 5.08 0.29 -1.64
N ASP A 529 3.77 0.49 -1.52
CA ASP A 529 2.85 0.56 -2.65
C ASP A 529 3.05 1.92 -3.35
N ARG A 530 4.20 2.10 -4.00
CA ARG A 530 4.54 3.35 -4.66
C ARG A 530 4.36 3.19 -6.17
N PRO A 531 3.41 3.90 -6.81
CA PRO A 531 3.56 4.25 -8.22
C PRO A 531 4.82 5.13 -8.46
N ASN A 532 5.38 5.73 -7.39
CA ASN A 532 6.39 6.81 -7.45
C ASN A 532 7.68 6.59 -6.67
N LEU A 533 8.07 5.36 -6.33
CA LEU A 533 9.50 5.16 -6.19
C LEU A 533 10.05 5.41 -7.58
N SER A 534 10.77 6.52 -7.76
CA SER A 534 11.73 6.57 -8.84
C SER A 534 12.52 5.27 -8.75
N ALA A 535 12.83 4.70 -9.91
CA ALA A 535 13.82 3.65 -10.05
C ALA A 535 15.10 4.02 -9.30
N ARG A 536 16.14 3.21 -9.38
CA ARG A 536 17.40 3.44 -8.67
C ARG A 536 17.99 4.87 -8.94
N PRO A 537 19.10 5.38 -8.36
CA PRO A 537 19.88 6.39 -9.06
C PRO A 537 20.16 5.84 -10.44
N THR A 538 19.25 6.14 -11.36
CA THR A 538 19.24 5.39 -12.58
C THR A 538 20.38 5.96 -13.40
N PRO A 539 21.25 5.14 -13.99
CA PRO A 539 22.23 5.64 -14.97
C PRO A 539 21.56 6.18 -16.24
N VAL A 540 20.22 6.31 -16.25
CA VAL A 540 19.42 6.81 -17.37
C VAL A 540 18.80 8.15 -17.00
N ALA A 541 18.63 9.01 -18.01
CA ALA A 541 18.06 10.34 -17.81
C ALA A 541 16.65 10.28 -17.19
N ALA A 542 16.38 11.17 -16.24
CA ALA A 542 15.08 11.25 -15.56
C ALA A 542 13.89 11.36 -16.53
N GLY A 543 14.09 11.97 -17.71
CA GLY A 543 13.04 12.10 -18.71
C GLY A 543 12.60 10.80 -19.40
N LEU A 544 13.32 9.71 -19.19
CA LEU A 544 12.89 8.37 -19.62
C LEU A 544 11.98 7.68 -18.58
N LEU A 545 12.02 8.15 -17.33
CA LEU A 545 11.27 7.57 -16.20
C LEU A 545 10.00 8.36 -15.89
N THR A 546 10.03 9.68 -16.03
CA THR A 546 8.91 10.55 -15.68
C THR A 546 8.77 11.68 -16.69
N ALA A 547 7.53 12.00 -17.07
CA ALA A 547 7.21 13.23 -17.79
C ALA A 547 7.59 14.48 -16.96
N ASP A 548 7.86 15.59 -17.64
CA ASP A 548 7.90 16.91 -17.02
C ASP A 548 6.48 17.48 -16.79
N ASP A 549 6.39 18.71 -16.29
CA ASP A 549 5.11 19.38 -16.00
C ASP A 549 4.28 19.64 -17.26
N ALA A 550 4.91 19.68 -18.43
CA ALA A 550 4.22 19.78 -19.72
C ALA A 550 3.83 18.40 -20.29
N GLY A 551 4.08 17.32 -19.55
CA GLY A 551 3.78 15.96 -19.98
C GLY A 551 4.77 15.39 -20.99
N ARG A 552 6.01 15.87 -21.01
CA ARG A 552 7.02 15.51 -22.00
C ARG A 552 8.11 14.55 -21.48
N TRP A 553 8.49 13.62 -22.34
CA TRP A 553 9.40 12.50 -22.13
C TRP A 553 10.62 12.59 -23.06
N GLY A 554 11.65 11.83 -22.73
CA GLY A 554 12.92 11.80 -23.47
C GLY A 554 14.03 12.56 -22.77
N ILE A 555 15.26 12.34 -23.24
CA ILE A 555 16.44 13.07 -22.77
C ILE A 555 16.24 14.58 -23.01
N GLU A 556 15.71 14.93 -24.18
CA GLU A 556 15.46 16.31 -24.61
C GLU A 556 13.98 16.74 -24.45
N ARG A 557 13.14 15.96 -23.74
CA ARG A 557 11.71 16.29 -23.52
C ARG A 557 10.93 16.52 -24.82
N GLU A 558 11.16 15.68 -25.81
CA GLU A 558 10.62 15.85 -27.15
C GLU A 558 9.29 15.10 -27.40
N PHE A 559 8.99 14.05 -26.64
CA PHE A 559 7.79 13.22 -26.85
C PHE A 559 6.73 13.50 -25.79
N GLY A 560 5.44 13.33 -26.09
CA GLY A 560 4.33 13.55 -25.17
C GLY A 560 3.62 14.88 -25.42
N GLY A 561 3.34 15.64 -24.35
CA GLY A 561 2.64 16.92 -24.43
C GLY A 561 1.11 16.82 -24.49
N ARG A 562 0.47 17.95 -24.79
CA ARG A 562 -0.99 18.10 -24.97
C ARG A 562 -1.27 18.79 -26.30
N TYR A 563 -1.45 17.99 -27.34
CA TYR A 563 -1.73 18.48 -28.70
C TYR A 563 -3.21 18.28 -29.05
N VAL A 564 -4.08 18.93 -28.28
CA VAL A 564 -5.53 18.82 -28.40
C VAL A 564 -6.18 20.18 -28.67
N PRO A 565 -7.43 20.22 -29.15
CA PRO A 565 -8.19 21.47 -29.18
C PRO A 565 -8.33 22.09 -27.79
N GLU A 566 -8.35 23.43 -27.73
CA GLU A 566 -8.49 24.20 -26.49
C GLU A 566 -9.70 23.75 -25.65
N THR A 567 -10.78 23.31 -26.30
CA THR A 567 -12.00 22.83 -25.64
C THR A 567 -11.79 21.60 -24.74
N LEU A 568 -10.70 20.85 -24.91
CA LEU A 568 -10.35 19.70 -24.06
C LEU A 568 -9.37 20.04 -22.93
N MET A 569 -8.76 21.23 -22.93
CA MET A 569 -7.71 21.56 -21.95
C MET A 569 -8.24 21.55 -20.52
N ALA A 570 -9.41 22.15 -20.26
CA ALA A 570 -10.03 22.13 -18.93
C ALA A 570 -10.32 20.69 -18.43
N ALA A 571 -10.66 19.77 -19.34
CA ALA A 571 -10.89 18.36 -19.00
C ALA A 571 -9.60 17.65 -18.59
N LEU A 572 -8.53 17.91 -19.34
CA LEU A 572 -7.21 17.32 -19.10
C LEU A 572 -6.58 17.88 -17.82
N GLU A 573 -6.75 19.17 -17.54
CA GLU A 573 -6.32 19.78 -16.27
C GLU A 573 -7.11 19.22 -15.08
N GLN A 574 -8.42 19.05 -15.22
CA GLN A 574 -9.23 18.37 -14.20
C GLN A 574 -8.75 16.93 -13.97
N LEU A 575 -8.47 16.19 -15.05
CA LEU A 575 -7.96 14.83 -14.99
C LEU A 575 -6.57 14.77 -14.33
N GLU A 576 -5.67 15.69 -14.67
CA GLU A 576 -4.34 15.78 -14.08
C GLU A 576 -4.41 16.09 -12.59
N ALA A 577 -5.19 17.10 -12.20
CA ALA A 577 -5.34 17.47 -10.80
C ALA A 577 -5.93 16.32 -9.98
N ALA A 578 -6.98 15.66 -10.50
CA ALA A 578 -7.57 14.49 -9.86
C ALA A 578 -6.56 13.34 -9.77
N TYR A 579 -5.79 13.09 -10.84
CA TYR A 579 -4.76 12.06 -10.83
C TYR A 579 -3.65 12.38 -9.83
N ALA A 580 -3.14 13.60 -9.80
CA ALA A 580 -2.12 14.04 -8.85
C ALA A 580 -2.57 13.86 -7.40
N ALA A 581 -3.85 14.15 -7.11
CA ALA A 581 -4.45 13.90 -5.80
C ALA A 581 -4.51 12.41 -5.46
N ILE A 582 -5.01 11.55 -6.36
CA ILE A 582 -5.13 10.11 -6.08
C ILE A 582 -3.79 9.36 -6.11
N ARG A 583 -2.78 9.92 -6.79
CA ARG A 583 -1.44 9.31 -6.93
C ARG A 583 -0.78 9.04 -5.57
N HIS A 584 -1.15 9.81 -4.56
CA HIS A 584 -0.69 9.66 -3.18
C HIS A 584 -1.80 9.27 -2.20
N ASP A 585 -3.03 9.05 -2.67
CA ASP A 585 -4.17 8.69 -1.83
C ASP A 585 -4.17 7.18 -1.51
N PRO A 586 -3.89 6.77 -0.26
CA PRO A 586 -3.86 5.36 0.10
C PRO A 586 -5.23 4.68 0.00
N VAL A 587 -6.35 5.42 0.09
CA VAL A 587 -7.70 4.87 -0.05
C VAL A 587 -7.93 4.39 -1.47
N PHE A 588 -7.65 5.24 -2.46
CA PHE A 588 -7.81 4.91 -3.88
C PHE A 588 -7.02 3.64 -4.24
N TRP A 589 -5.73 3.61 -3.90
CA TRP A 589 -4.88 2.47 -4.21
C TRP A 589 -5.24 1.22 -3.42
N SER A 590 -5.79 1.35 -2.20
CA SER A 590 -6.31 0.21 -1.44
C SER A 590 -7.56 -0.37 -2.10
N GLU A 591 -8.50 0.46 -2.54
CA GLU A 591 -9.69 0.01 -3.25
C GLU A 591 -9.33 -0.68 -4.57
N LEU A 592 -8.49 -0.03 -5.39
CA LEU A 592 -8.00 -0.62 -6.63
C LEU A 592 -7.28 -1.95 -6.36
N ARG A 593 -6.45 -2.05 -5.32
CA ARG A 593 -5.75 -3.30 -5.00
C ARG A 593 -6.70 -4.43 -4.65
N VAL A 594 -7.76 -4.14 -3.87
CA VAL A 594 -8.79 -5.15 -3.57
C VAL A 594 -9.41 -5.63 -4.86
N LEU A 595 -9.84 -4.72 -5.75
CA LEU A 595 -10.39 -5.10 -7.06
C LEU A 595 -9.38 -5.90 -7.89
N LEU A 596 -8.12 -5.49 -7.96
CA LEU A 596 -7.10 -6.22 -8.71
C LEU A 596 -6.88 -7.63 -8.15
N ALA A 597 -6.87 -7.80 -6.83
CA ALA A 597 -6.64 -9.09 -6.20
C ALA A 597 -7.86 -10.01 -6.27
N THR A 598 -9.03 -9.53 -5.85
CA THR A 598 -10.22 -10.37 -5.67
C THR A 598 -11.10 -10.45 -6.90
N TYR A 599 -10.99 -9.50 -7.83
CA TYR A 599 -11.81 -9.44 -9.05
C TYR A 599 -10.98 -9.66 -10.31
N ALA A 600 -9.83 -8.98 -10.45
CA ALA A 600 -8.99 -9.13 -11.65
C ALA A 600 -8.08 -10.38 -11.61
N GLY A 601 -7.89 -11.00 -10.43
CA GLY A 601 -7.09 -12.22 -10.27
C GLY A 601 -5.58 -11.98 -10.18
N ARG A 602 -5.14 -10.82 -9.67
CA ARG A 602 -3.72 -10.50 -9.48
C ARG A 602 -3.17 -11.02 -8.12
N PRO A 603 -1.87 -11.31 -8.01
CA PRO A 603 -0.87 -11.26 -9.09
C PRO A 603 -1.08 -12.37 -10.11
N THR A 604 -0.80 -12.08 -11.38
CA THR A 604 -0.86 -13.11 -12.44
C THR A 604 0.36 -14.03 -12.33
N ALA A 605 0.21 -15.26 -12.81
CA ALA A 605 1.26 -16.27 -12.72
C ALA A 605 2.53 -15.89 -13.53
N LEU A 606 3.68 -16.37 -13.05
CA LEU A 606 4.94 -16.41 -13.81
C LEU A 606 5.23 -17.87 -14.15
N TYR A 607 5.30 -18.21 -15.43
CA TYR A 607 5.46 -19.59 -15.90
C TYR A 607 6.84 -19.80 -16.56
N ARG A 608 7.59 -20.82 -16.13
CA ARG A 608 8.87 -21.19 -16.78
C ARG A 608 8.61 -22.19 -17.92
N ALA A 609 8.89 -21.77 -19.15
CA ALA A 609 8.63 -22.52 -20.37
C ALA A 609 9.90 -23.21 -20.89
N ASP A 610 10.31 -24.30 -20.22
CA ASP A 610 11.59 -24.97 -20.49
C ASP A 610 11.66 -25.56 -21.91
N ARG A 611 10.54 -26.09 -22.43
CA ARG A 611 10.48 -26.65 -23.80
C ARG A 611 10.56 -25.54 -24.84
N LEU A 612 9.78 -24.47 -24.65
CA LEU A 612 9.84 -23.30 -25.51
C LEU A 612 11.24 -22.66 -25.53
N ALA A 613 11.93 -22.62 -24.38
CA ALA A 613 13.29 -22.11 -24.29
C ALA A 613 14.28 -22.92 -25.15
N TYR A 614 14.17 -24.24 -25.12
CA TYR A 614 14.98 -25.13 -25.95
C TYR A 614 14.72 -24.89 -27.44
N GLU A 615 13.44 -24.89 -27.85
CA GLU A 615 13.05 -24.67 -29.24
C GLU A 615 13.42 -23.25 -29.73
N ALA A 616 13.44 -22.24 -28.83
CA ALA A 616 13.89 -20.88 -29.16
C ALA A 616 15.39 -20.82 -29.49
N LEU A 617 16.22 -21.57 -28.77
CA LEU A 617 17.65 -21.70 -29.08
C LEU A 617 17.87 -22.43 -30.40
N GLU A 618 17.13 -23.51 -30.68
CA GLU A 618 17.21 -24.20 -31.97
C GLU A 618 16.86 -23.27 -33.14
N ARG A 619 15.79 -22.49 -33.00
CA ARG A 619 15.40 -21.47 -34.00
C ARG A 619 16.48 -20.41 -34.16
N ALA A 620 17.11 -19.96 -33.08
CA ALA A 620 18.20 -18.99 -33.16
C ALA A 620 19.44 -19.57 -33.87
N VAL A 621 19.81 -20.83 -33.61
CA VAL A 621 20.90 -21.52 -34.32
C VAL A 621 20.58 -21.67 -35.81
N ALA A 622 19.32 -21.98 -36.15
CA ALA A 622 18.89 -22.10 -37.54
C ALA A 622 18.95 -20.75 -38.28
N LEU A 623 18.71 -19.64 -37.58
CA LEU A 623 18.84 -18.29 -38.14
C LEU A 623 20.31 -17.88 -38.35
N ASP A 624 21.18 -18.13 -37.36
CA ASP A 624 22.62 -17.89 -37.47
C ASP A 624 23.43 -18.92 -36.66
N PRO A 625 24.04 -19.91 -37.34
CA PRO A 625 24.86 -20.94 -36.68
C PRO A 625 26.14 -20.39 -36.03
N THR A 626 26.54 -19.16 -36.36
CA THR A 626 27.74 -18.51 -35.82
C THR A 626 27.45 -17.64 -34.61
N ALA A 627 26.17 -17.43 -34.27
CA ALA A 627 25.74 -16.59 -33.16
C ALA A 627 26.22 -17.15 -31.81
N ARG A 628 26.68 -16.25 -30.93
CA ARG A 628 27.08 -16.60 -29.58
C ARG A 628 25.86 -16.63 -28.65
N LEU A 629 25.17 -17.77 -28.65
CA LEU A 629 23.99 -18.02 -27.84
C LEU A 629 24.34 -18.45 -26.40
N PRO A 630 23.43 -18.24 -25.42
CA PRO A 630 23.63 -18.79 -24.08
C PRO A 630 23.60 -20.32 -24.13
N ARG A 631 24.39 -20.97 -23.27
CA ARG A 631 24.40 -22.43 -23.15
C ARG A 631 23.07 -22.95 -22.59
N ARG A 632 22.44 -22.16 -21.73
CA ARG A 632 21.13 -22.46 -21.15
C ARG A 632 20.25 -21.22 -21.16
N LEU A 633 19.02 -21.38 -21.64
CA LEU A 633 18.00 -20.34 -21.62
C LEU A 633 16.91 -20.72 -20.62
N ARG A 634 16.61 -19.83 -19.68
CA ARG A 634 15.45 -19.92 -18.79
C ARG A 634 14.43 -18.89 -19.27
N LEU A 635 13.39 -19.36 -19.96
CA LEU A 635 12.35 -18.51 -20.52
C LEU A 635 11.15 -18.46 -19.59
N TYR A 636 10.74 -17.25 -19.21
CA TYR A 636 9.60 -16.99 -18.36
C TYR A 636 8.51 -16.23 -19.10
N LEU A 637 7.27 -16.67 -18.93
CA LEU A 637 6.08 -16.05 -19.48
C LEU A 637 5.30 -15.36 -18.35
N LYS A 638 5.13 -14.04 -18.43
CA LYS A 638 4.25 -13.29 -17.52
C LYS A 638 2.80 -13.41 -18.01
N ARG A 639 1.97 -14.14 -17.27
CA ARG A 639 0.67 -14.66 -17.71
C ARG A 639 -0.49 -13.67 -17.58
N GLU A 640 -0.42 -12.51 -18.25
CA GLU A 640 -1.54 -11.55 -18.27
C GLU A 640 -2.78 -12.07 -19.04
N ASP A 641 -2.62 -13.14 -19.81
CA ASP A 641 -3.69 -13.92 -20.43
C ASP A 641 -4.67 -14.53 -19.40
N LEU A 642 -4.22 -14.74 -18.15
CA LEU A 642 -5.02 -15.27 -17.05
C LEU A 642 -5.76 -14.19 -16.25
N ALA A 643 -5.47 -12.90 -16.47
CA ALA A 643 -6.20 -11.84 -15.82
C ALA A 643 -7.69 -11.91 -16.21
N HIS A 644 -8.58 -11.47 -15.32
CA HIS A 644 -10.00 -11.36 -15.66
C HIS A 644 -10.18 -10.55 -16.95
N THR A 645 -11.22 -10.85 -17.70
CA THR A 645 -11.46 -10.46 -19.10
C THR A 645 -10.52 -11.07 -20.14
N GLY A 646 -9.30 -11.48 -19.76
CA GLY A 646 -8.35 -12.25 -20.58
C GLY A 646 -7.14 -11.48 -21.11
N ALA A 647 -6.86 -10.30 -20.55
CA ALA A 647 -5.73 -9.47 -20.96
C ALA A 647 -5.35 -8.44 -19.88
N HIS A 648 -4.16 -7.86 -20.02
CA HIS A 648 -3.65 -6.76 -19.18
C HIS A 648 -4.58 -5.52 -19.08
N LYS A 649 -5.54 -5.35 -20.01
CA LYS A 649 -6.42 -4.17 -20.08
C LYS A 649 -7.29 -3.97 -18.83
N ILE A 650 -7.63 -5.03 -18.11
CA ILE A 650 -8.49 -4.95 -16.92
C ILE A 650 -7.89 -4.08 -15.80
N SER A 651 -6.56 -4.07 -15.66
CA SER A 651 -5.87 -3.25 -14.65
C SER A 651 -6.10 -1.75 -14.88
N ASN A 652 -5.91 -1.33 -16.13
CA ASN A 652 -6.15 0.05 -16.56
C ASN A 652 -7.64 0.43 -16.44
N ALA A 653 -8.54 -0.44 -16.91
CA ALA A 653 -9.98 -0.18 -16.89
C ALA A 653 -10.52 0.00 -15.46
N LEU A 654 -10.13 -0.86 -14.51
CA LEU A 654 -10.53 -0.73 -13.11
C LEU A 654 -10.00 0.56 -12.48
N GLY A 655 -8.73 0.90 -12.71
CA GLY A 655 -8.13 2.12 -12.18
C GLY A 655 -8.79 3.39 -12.70
N GLN A 656 -8.98 3.49 -14.01
CA GLN A 656 -9.63 4.67 -14.60
C GLN A 656 -11.13 4.75 -14.28
N ALA A 657 -11.84 3.63 -14.20
CA ALA A 657 -13.25 3.62 -13.80
C ALA A 657 -13.43 4.01 -12.32
N LEU A 658 -12.51 3.63 -11.44
CA LEU A 658 -12.46 4.17 -10.07
C LEU A 658 -12.16 5.68 -10.06
N LEU A 659 -11.24 6.14 -10.92
CA LEU A 659 -10.94 7.57 -11.07
C LEU A 659 -12.15 8.37 -11.57
N THR A 660 -13.02 7.79 -12.41
CA THR A 660 -14.29 8.41 -12.83
C THR A 660 -15.13 8.87 -11.64
N ARG A 661 -15.24 8.04 -10.58
CA ARG A 661 -15.97 8.41 -9.36
C ARG A 661 -15.32 9.60 -8.64
N ARG A 662 -13.99 9.65 -8.59
CA ARG A 662 -13.24 10.77 -7.98
C ARG A 662 -13.36 12.06 -8.79
N LEU A 663 -13.49 11.96 -10.11
CA LEU A 663 -13.78 13.09 -10.99
C LEU A 663 -15.23 13.60 -10.87
N GLY A 664 -16.11 12.89 -10.16
CA GLY A 664 -17.54 13.22 -10.06
C GLY A 664 -18.28 13.05 -11.40
N LYS A 665 -17.77 12.21 -12.29
CA LYS A 665 -18.36 11.94 -13.61
C LYS A 665 -19.34 10.77 -13.50
N ASP A 666 -20.45 10.87 -14.22
CA ASP A 666 -21.55 9.90 -14.18
C ASP A 666 -21.58 8.99 -15.42
N ARG A 667 -20.70 9.22 -16.40
CA ARG A 667 -20.63 8.45 -17.64
C ARG A 667 -19.19 8.14 -18.04
N VAL A 668 -18.99 6.94 -18.59
CA VAL A 668 -17.73 6.52 -19.19
C VAL A 668 -17.89 6.31 -20.70
N ILE A 669 -16.89 6.76 -21.45
CA ILE A 669 -16.70 6.35 -22.84
C ILE A 669 -15.36 5.65 -23.04
N ALA A 670 -15.27 4.79 -24.04
CA ALA A 670 -14.03 4.18 -24.50
C ALA A 670 -14.11 3.87 -26.00
N GLU A 671 -12.96 3.64 -26.60
CA GLU A 671 -12.77 3.17 -27.96
C GLU A 671 -12.35 1.69 -27.97
N THR A 672 -12.59 0.95 -29.05
CA THR A 672 -11.97 -0.37 -29.19
C THR A 672 -11.87 -0.83 -30.65
N GLY A 673 -10.79 -1.56 -30.96
CA GLY A 673 -10.61 -2.29 -32.23
C GLY A 673 -10.91 -3.76 -32.00
N ALA A 674 -9.93 -4.54 -31.52
CA ALA A 674 -10.09 -5.96 -31.17
C ALA A 674 -11.20 -6.28 -30.13
N GLY A 675 -11.76 -5.27 -29.46
CA GLY A 675 -12.82 -5.44 -28.45
C GLY A 675 -12.34 -5.67 -27.02
N GLN A 676 -11.06 -5.98 -26.79
CA GLN A 676 -10.53 -6.28 -25.45
C GLN A 676 -10.60 -5.08 -24.49
N HIS A 677 -10.24 -3.88 -24.94
CA HIS A 677 -10.36 -2.67 -24.13
C HIS A 677 -11.83 -2.33 -23.85
N GLY A 678 -12.70 -2.47 -24.87
CA GLY A 678 -14.13 -2.26 -24.70
C GLY A 678 -14.75 -3.22 -23.68
N VAL A 679 -14.41 -4.52 -23.74
CA VAL A 679 -14.85 -5.52 -22.75
C VAL A 679 -14.31 -5.20 -21.35
N ALA A 680 -13.05 -4.81 -21.21
CA ALA A 680 -12.46 -4.44 -19.92
C ALA A 680 -13.17 -3.21 -19.32
N THR A 681 -13.41 -2.17 -20.12
CA THR A 681 -14.11 -0.95 -19.68
C THR A 681 -15.56 -1.23 -19.33
N ALA A 682 -16.29 -1.97 -20.17
CA ALA A 682 -17.66 -2.40 -19.88
C ALA A 682 -17.74 -3.22 -18.58
N THR A 683 -16.77 -4.11 -18.36
CA THR A 683 -16.67 -4.92 -17.13
C THR A 683 -16.48 -4.04 -15.90
N ALA A 684 -15.52 -3.11 -15.94
CA ALA A 684 -15.25 -2.20 -14.83
C ALA A 684 -16.45 -1.27 -14.56
N CYS A 685 -17.11 -0.79 -15.61
CA CYS A 685 -18.29 0.08 -15.49
C CYS A 685 -19.49 -0.66 -14.91
N ALA A 686 -19.75 -1.89 -15.35
CA ALA A 686 -20.80 -2.74 -14.79
C ALA A 686 -20.58 -2.99 -13.30
N LEU A 687 -19.33 -3.30 -12.90
CA LEU A 687 -18.96 -3.50 -11.50
C LEU A 687 -19.17 -2.25 -10.64
N LEU A 688 -18.88 -1.07 -11.19
CA LEU A 688 -18.94 0.20 -10.47
C LEU A 688 -20.26 0.96 -10.66
N GLY A 689 -21.23 0.39 -11.37
CA GLY A 689 -22.53 1.02 -11.62
C GLY A 689 -22.45 2.28 -12.49
N LEU A 690 -21.52 2.31 -13.45
CA LEU A 690 -21.32 3.43 -14.37
C LEU A 690 -21.92 3.13 -15.76
N PRO A 691 -22.74 4.02 -16.33
CA PRO A 691 -23.07 4.01 -17.76
C PRO A 691 -21.82 3.99 -18.64
N CYS A 692 -21.79 3.08 -19.63
CA CYS A 692 -20.64 2.88 -20.51
C CYS A 692 -21.07 2.90 -21.98
N VAL A 693 -20.38 3.71 -22.79
CA VAL A 693 -20.49 3.70 -24.25
C VAL A 693 -19.14 3.35 -24.85
N VAL A 694 -19.10 2.31 -25.68
CA VAL A 694 -17.90 1.88 -26.39
C VAL A 694 -18.06 2.15 -27.88
N PHE A 695 -17.18 2.99 -28.42
CA PHE A 695 -17.06 3.26 -29.85
C PHE A 695 -16.23 2.17 -30.51
N MET A 696 -16.74 1.60 -31.60
CA MET A 696 -16.07 0.52 -32.31
C MET A 696 -16.34 0.64 -33.81
N GLY A 697 -15.29 0.50 -34.62
CA GLY A 697 -15.41 0.54 -36.08
C GLY A 697 -16.37 -0.53 -36.60
N ALA A 698 -17.17 -0.21 -37.62
CA ALA A 698 -18.14 -1.17 -38.18
C ALA A 698 -17.47 -2.45 -38.71
N VAL A 699 -16.28 -2.32 -39.32
CA VAL A 699 -15.48 -3.47 -39.78
C VAL A 699 -15.02 -4.32 -38.61
N ASP A 700 -14.59 -3.69 -37.51
CA ASP A 700 -14.15 -4.40 -36.30
C ASP A 700 -15.32 -5.08 -35.60
N ILE A 701 -16.52 -4.48 -35.59
CA ILE A 701 -17.75 -5.09 -35.07
C ILE A 701 -18.02 -6.41 -35.78
N GLU A 702 -17.96 -6.44 -37.11
CA GLU A 702 -18.16 -7.67 -37.89
C GLU A 702 -17.10 -8.74 -37.57
N ARG A 703 -15.83 -8.34 -37.48
CA ARG A 703 -14.71 -9.26 -37.20
C ARG A 703 -14.71 -9.80 -35.76
N GLN A 704 -15.20 -9.03 -34.80
CA GLN A 704 -15.08 -9.28 -33.36
C GLN A 704 -16.43 -9.44 -32.65
N GLN A 705 -17.42 -10.04 -33.33
CA GLN A 705 -18.77 -10.27 -32.81
C GLN A 705 -18.81 -10.86 -31.38
N PRO A 706 -17.96 -11.83 -30.97
CA PRO A 706 -17.96 -12.33 -29.60
C PRO A 706 -17.70 -11.24 -28.55
N ASN A 707 -16.79 -10.30 -28.81
CA ASN A 707 -16.50 -9.21 -27.88
C ASN A 707 -17.62 -8.15 -27.87
N VAL A 708 -18.26 -7.89 -29.01
CA VAL A 708 -19.45 -7.03 -29.08
C VAL A 708 -20.59 -7.56 -28.22
N LEU A 709 -20.86 -8.87 -28.31
CA LEU A 709 -21.87 -9.54 -27.48
C LEU A 709 -21.52 -9.48 -25.99
N ARG A 710 -20.24 -9.67 -25.62
CA ARG A 710 -19.78 -9.53 -24.23
C ARG A 710 -20.00 -8.12 -23.70
N MET A 711 -19.67 -7.08 -24.46
CA MET A 711 -19.89 -5.69 -24.05
C MET A 711 -21.37 -5.39 -23.80
N ARG A 712 -22.26 -5.81 -24.72
CA ARG A 712 -23.71 -5.64 -24.56
C ARG A 712 -24.26 -6.42 -23.36
N ALA A 713 -23.79 -7.64 -23.14
CA ALA A 713 -24.19 -8.45 -21.98
C ALA A 713 -23.76 -7.83 -20.64
N LEU A 714 -22.68 -7.03 -20.64
CA LEU A 714 -22.24 -6.24 -19.49
C LEU A 714 -22.98 -4.91 -19.34
N GLY A 715 -23.94 -4.60 -20.23
CA GLY A 715 -24.76 -3.39 -20.17
C GLY A 715 -24.14 -2.16 -20.85
N ALA A 716 -23.04 -2.32 -21.60
CA ALA A 716 -22.47 -1.22 -22.38
C ALA A 716 -23.22 -1.01 -23.71
N GLU A 717 -23.37 0.26 -24.11
CA GLU A 717 -23.78 0.63 -25.47
C GLU A 717 -22.58 0.46 -26.40
N VAL A 718 -22.69 -0.38 -27.43
CA VAL A 718 -21.67 -0.47 -28.48
C VAL A 718 -22.11 0.38 -29.67
N ARG A 719 -21.42 1.51 -29.88
CA ARG A 719 -21.76 2.48 -30.93
C ARG A 719 -20.88 2.26 -32.17
N PRO A 720 -21.49 1.86 -33.31
CA PRO A 720 -20.75 1.61 -34.54
C PRO A 720 -20.23 2.91 -35.13
N VAL A 721 -18.97 2.91 -35.57
CA VAL A 721 -18.35 4.00 -36.32
C VAL A 721 -18.21 3.58 -37.78
N THR A 722 -18.89 4.32 -38.66
CA THR A 722 -18.93 4.05 -40.11
C THR A 722 -18.15 5.09 -40.92
N SER A 723 -17.56 6.09 -40.26
CA SER A 723 -16.74 7.11 -40.89
C SER A 723 -15.35 6.57 -41.24
N GLY A 724 -14.72 7.16 -42.26
CA GLY A 724 -13.36 6.81 -42.67
C GLY A 724 -13.21 5.34 -43.09
N THR A 725 -12.24 4.66 -42.49
CA THR A 725 -11.95 3.23 -42.69
C THR A 725 -12.85 2.32 -41.84
N ALA A 726 -13.62 2.91 -40.91
CA ALA A 726 -14.45 2.20 -39.95
C ALA A 726 -13.66 1.20 -39.09
N THR A 727 -12.48 1.63 -38.61
CA THR A 727 -11.54 0.87 -37.74
C THR A 727 -11.25 1.60 -36.41
N LEU A 728 -10.30 1.11 -35.60
CA LEU A 728 -9.87 1.70 -34.33
C LEU A 728 -9.54 3.19 -34.40
N LYS A 729 -8.84 3.65 -35.45
CA LYS A 729 -8.49 5.07 -35.62
C LYS A 729 -9.75 5.95 -35.65
N ASP A 730 -10.77 5.52 -36.40
CA ASP A 730 -12.03 6.26 -36.52
C ASP A 730 -12.84 6.20 -35.21
N ALA A 731 -12.80 5.07 -34.51
CA ALA A 731 -13.38 4.93 -33.18
C ALA A 731 -12.77 5.89 -32.14
N VAL A 732 -11.45 6.10 -32.17
CA VAL A 732 -10.76 7.12 -31.34
C VAL A 732 -11.30 8.51 -31.66
N ASN A 733 -11.42 8.85 -32.94
CA ASN A 733 -11.89 10.17 -33.37
C ASN A 733 -13.33 10.46 -32.90
N ASP A 734 -14.24 9.49 -33.05
CA ASP A 734 -15.63 9.64 -32.62
C ASP A 734 -15.77 9.68 -31.09
N ALA A 735 -14.98 8.86 -30.36
CA ALA A 735 -14.92 8.94 -28.90
C ALA A 735 -14.42 10.31 -28.43
N MET A 736 -13.38 10.86 -29.06
CA MET A 736 -12.89 12.22 -28.76
C MET A 736 -13.96 13.29 -29.05
N ARG A 737 -14.71 13.17 -30.16
CA ARG A 737 -15.81 14.10 -30.48
C ARG A 737 -16.92 14.03 -29.43
N ASP A 738 -17.34 12.84 -29.02
CA ASP A 738 -18.33 12.65 -27.94
C ASP A 738 -17.82 13.25 -26.63
N TRP A 739 -16.52 13.08 -26.33
CA TRP A 739 -15.92 13.66 -25.14
C TRP A 739 -15.95 15.18 -25.15
N VAL A 740 -15.59 15.82 -26.27
CA VAL A 740 -15.66 17.29 -26.41
C VAL A 740 -17.08 17.80 -26.14
N THR A 741 -18.10 17.09 -26.61
CA THR A 741 -19.50 17.47 -26.40
C THR A 741 -19.97 17.24 -24.96
N ASN A 742 -19.49 16.19 -24.28
CA ASN A 742 -20.00 15.73 -22.98
C ASN A 742 -18.98 15.85 -21.83
N VAL A 743 -17.99 16.73 -21.97
CA VAL A 743 -16.83 16.84 -21.07
C VAL A 743 -17.19 17.05 -19.60
N ALA A 744 -18.32 17.72 -19.33
CA ALA A 744 -18.78 18.01 -17.97
C ALA A 744 -19.17 16.74 -17.20
N THR A 745 -19.77 15.76 -17.87
CA THR A 745 -20.36 14.57 -17.26
C THR A 745 -19.58 13.29 -17.56
N THR A 746 -18.78 13.29 -18.63
CA THR A 746 -18.15 12.08 -19.16
C THR A 746 -16.64 12.03 -18.87
N HIS A 747 -16.18 10.87 -18.42
CA HIS A 747 -14.76 10.50 -18.41
C HIS A 747 -14.43 9.58 -19.60
N TYR A 748 -13.37 9.91 -20.33
CA TYR A 748 -12.86 9.07 -21.41
C TYR A 748 -11.81 8.09 -20.87
N VAL A 749 -12.15 6.79 -20.83
CA VAL A 749 -11.23 5.74 -20.37
C VAL A 749 -10.36 5.30 -21.54
N LEU A 750 -9.18 5.89 -21.66
CA LEU A 750 -8.26 5.66 -22.77
C LEU A 750 -7.53 4.32 -22.64
N GLY A 751 -7.45 3.55 -23.73
CA GLY A 751 -7.07 2.13 -23.69
C GLY A 751 -5.59 1.79 -23.72
N SER A 752 -4.69 2.75 -23.90
CA SER A 752 -3.24 2.50 -24.00
C SER A 752 -2.39 3.66 -23.49
N ALA A 753 -1.07 3.47 -23.37
CA ALA A 753 -0.15 4.50 -22.88
C ALA A 753 0.19 5.55 -23.95
N MET A 754 -0.86 6.13 -24.55
CA MET A 754 -0.83 7.12 -25.63
C MET A 754 -1.73 8.31 -25.28
N GLY A 755 -1.87 9.24 -26.21
CA GLY A 755 -2.77 10.38 -26.05
C GLY A 755 -2.15 11.54 -25.28
N PRO A 756 -2.89 12.62 -25.05
CA PRO A 756 -2.38 13.80 -24.37
C PRO A 756 -2.09 13.50 -22.90
N HIS A 757 -1.09 14.16 -22.35
CA HIS A 757 -0.86 14.16 -20.90
C HIS A 757 -2.14 14.64 -20.16
N PRO A 758 -2.64 13.93 -19.14
CA PRO A 758 -1.93 12.92 -18.32
C PRO A 758 -2.11 11.44 -18.68
N TYR A 759 -2.80 11.07 -19.77
CA TYR A 759 -3.13 9.66 -20.06
C TYR A 759 -1.91 8.72 -20.12
N PRO A 760 -0.80 9.04 -20.81
CA PRO A 760 0.37 8.16 -20.83
C PRO A 760 0.89 7.83 -19.43
N THR A 761 0.94 8.83 -18.54
CA THR A 761 1.35 8.69 -17.14
C THR A 761 0.39 7.80 -16.36
N ILE A 762 -0.92 8.06 -16.47
CA ILE A 762 -1.97 7.31 -15.77
C ILE A 762 -1.94 5.84 -16.18
N VAL A 763 -1.95 5.58 -17.49
CA VAL A 763 -2.02 4.21 -18.02
C VAL A 763 -0.76 3.43 -17.67
N ARG A 764 0.43 4.04 -17.76
CA ARG A 764 1.66 3.43 -17.28
C ARG A 764 1.55 3.05 -15.81
N ASP A 765 1.15 3.97 -14.94
CA ASP A 765 1.11 3.73 -13.49
C ASP A 765 0.12 2.61 -13.11
N LEU A 766 -1.02 2.54 -13.81
CA LEU A 766 -2.00 1.46 -13.63
C LEU A 766 -1.54 0.11 -14.19
N GLN A 767 -0.60 0.09 -15.13
CA GLN A 767 -0.06 -1.12 -15.75
C GLN A 767 1.29 -1.57 -15.17
N ARG A 768 2.04 -0.68 -14.52
CA ARG A 768 3.39 -0.91 -13.95
C ARG A 768 3.48 -2.14 -13.06
N ARG A 769 2.36 -2.51 -12.43
CA ARG A 769 2.25 -3.69 -11.58
C ARG A 769 2.69 -4.98 -12.27
N ILE A 770 2.56 -5.07 -13.60
CA ILE A 770 3.00 -6.22 -14.39
C ILE A 770 4.51 -6.42 -14.24
N GLY A 771 5.30 -5.36 -14.42
CA GLY A 771 6.76 -5.38 -14.28
C GLY A 771 7.20 -5.57 -12.83
N ASP A 772 6.54 -4.90 -11.88
CA ASP A 772 6.85 -5.04 -10.44
C ASP A 772 6.62 -6.47 -9.95
N GLU A 773 5.48 -7.08 -10.30
CA GLU A 773 5.19 -8.49 -9.99
C GLU A 773 6.21 -9.41 -10.66
N SER A 774 6.54 -9.18 -11.93
CA SER A 774 7.48 -10.03 -12.67
C SER A 774 8.88 -9.97 -12.06
N ALA A 775 9.36 -8.78 -11.69
CA ALA A 775 10.66 -8.62 -11.05
C ALA A 775 10.74 -9.37 -9.73
N ALA A 776 9.70 -9.25 -8.88
CA ALA A 776 9.63 -9.97 -7.62
C ALA A 776 9.58 -11.50 -7.83
N GLN A 777 8.69 -11.97 -8.71
CA GLN A 777 8.50 -13.39 -8.99
C GLN A 777 9.75 -14.04 -9.59
N VAL A 778 10.44 -13.37 -10.53
CA VAL A 778 11.70 -13.86 -11.10
C VAL A 778 12.78 -13.89 -10.03
N PHE A 779 12.94 -12.80 -9.26
CA PHE A 779 13.97 -12.71 -8.23
C PHE A 779 13.78 -13.75 -7.12
N ASP A 780 12.53 -14.04 -6.71
CA ASP A 780 12.23 -15.04 -5.70
C ASP A 780 12.67 -16.46 -6.11
N VAL A 781 12.64 -16.77 -7.41
CA VAL A 781 13.00 -18.10 -7.94
C VAL A 781 14.47 -18.16 -8.35
N GLU A 782 15.00 -17.08 -8.94
CA GLU A 782 16.29 -17.06 -9.61
C GLU A 782 17.37 -16.32 -8.82
N GLY A 783 17.01 -15.58 -7.77
CA GLY A 783 17.92 -14.76 -6.95
C GLY A 783 18.51 -13.53 -7.67
N ARG A 784 18.07 -13.25 -8.91
CA ARG A 784 18.50 -12.12 -9.74
C ARG A 784 17.41 -11.68 -10.72
N LEU A 785 17.56 -10.48 -11.29
CA LEU A 785 16.69 -9.94 -12.35
C LEU A 785 16.96 -10.62 -13.71
N PRO A 786 16.01 -10.58 -14.67
CA PRO A 786 16.21 -11.16 -16.01
C PRO A 786 17.31 -10.43 -16.80
N ASP A 787 17.90 -11.12 -17.78
CA ASP A 787 18.87 -10.53 -18.71
C ASP A 787 18.16 -9.79 -19.87
N LEU A 788 16.94 -10.19 -20.22
CA LEU A 788 16.07 -9.53 -21.20
C LEU A 788 14.61 -9.54 -20.74
N ALA A 789 13.93 -8.41 -20.88
CA ALA A 789 12.47 -8.30 -20.81
C ALA A 789 11.90 -7.87 -22.17
N LEU A 790 10.87 -8.59 -22.64
CA LEU A 790 10.33 -8.47 -24.00
C LEU A 790 8.80 -8.41 -23.98
N ALA A 791 8.21 -7.49 -24.75
CA ALA A 791 6.77 -7.33 -24.91
C ALA A 791 6.38 -6.94 -26.34
N CYS A 792 5.12 -7.13 -26.72
CA CYS A 792 4.60 -6.60 -27.98
C CYS A 792 4.21 -5.12 -27.82
N VAL A 793 4.30 -4.33 -28.88
CA VAL A 793 3.97 -2.91 -28.83
C VAL A 793 3.04 -2.50 -29.97
N GLY A 794 1.85 -2.01 -29.60
CA GLY A 794 0.99 -1.17 -30.43
C GLY A 794 1.02 0.24 -29.82
N GLY A 795 -0.05 0.64 -29.12
CA GLY A 795 0.00 1.87 -28.31
C GLY A 795 0.93 1.83 -27.08
N GLY A 796 1.39 0.64 -26.66
CA GLY A 796 2.47 0.48 -25.67
C GLY A 796 2.09 0.25 -24.21
N SER A 797 0.81 0.14 -23.83
CA SER A 797 0.40 -0.06 -22.42
C SER A 797 0.95 -1.33 -21.76
N ASN A 798 0.86 -2.49 -22.41
CA ASN A 798 1.43 -3.73 -21.87
C ASN A 798 2.97 -3.68 -21.80
N ALA A 799 3.59 -3.14 -22.85
CA ALA A 799 5.04 -3.02 -22.94
C ALA A 799 5.58 -2.15 -21.82
N ILE A 800 5.06 -0.92 -21.67
CA ILE A 800 5.51 -0.06 -20.57
C ILE A 800 5.14 -0.65 -19.21
N GLY A 801 3.98 -1.29 -19.07
CA GLY A 801 3.60 -1.99 -17.84
C GLY A 801 4.59 -3.07 -17.40
N LEU A 802 5.12 -3.85 -18.34
CA LEU A 802 6.14 -4.87 -18.08
C LEU A 802 7.53 -4.26 -17.88
N LEU A 803 7.92 -3.32 -18.75
CA LEU A 803 9.29 -2.84 -18.88
C LEU A 803 9.65 -1.71 -17.90
N ASP A 804 8.68 -0.94 -17.38
CA ASP A 804 8.92 0.26 -16.57
C ASP A 804 9.85 -0.02 -15.36
N ARG A 805 9.60 -1.13 -14.66
CA ARG A 805 10.43 -1.58 -13.52
C ARG A 805 11.90 -1.74 -13.90
N PHE A 806 12.20 -2.10 -15.15
CA PHE A 806 13.54 -2.44 -15.63
C PHE A 806 14.25 -1.30 -16.40
N ILE A 807 13.57 -0.19 -16.72
CA ILE A 807 14.21 0.99 -17.33
C ILE A 807 15.42 1.43 -16.51
N GLY A 808 15.24 1.36 -15.18
CA GLY A 808 16.19 1.54 -14.10
C GLY A 808 17.49 0.73 -14.13
N GLU A 809 17.48 -0.40 -14.84
CA GLU A 809 18.38 -1.51 -14.60
C GLU A 809 19.28 -1.72 -15.83
N PRO A 810 20.50 -1.16 -15.86
CA PRO A 810 21.36 -1.18 -17.06
C PRO A 810 21.73 -2.61 -17.52
N GLN A 811 21.75 -3.57 -16.60
CA GLN A 811 22.00 -4.98 -16.89
C GLN A 811 20.83 -5.70 -17.56
N VAL A 812 19.62 -5.13 -17.53
CA VAL A 812 18.42 -5.74 -18.12
C VAL A 812 18.20 -5.13 -19.50
N ARG A 813 18.36 -5.94 -20.55
CA ARG A 813 17.98 -5.53 -21.90
C ARG A 813 16.46 -5.39 -21.98
N LEU A 814 15.98 -4.37 -22.70
CA LEU A 814 14.56 -4.15 -22.93
C LEU A 814 14.32 -4.22 -24.42
N ALA A 815 13.34 -5.01 -24.81
CA ALA A 815 12.96 -5.13 -26.21
C ALA A 815 11.45 -5.06 -26.39
N VAL A 816 11.03 -4.58 -27.56
CA VAL A 816 9.65 -4.64 -28.01
C VAL A 816 9.54 -5.23 -29.42
N ALA A 817 8.40 -5.86 -29.68
CA ALA A 817 8.03 -6.36 -31.00
C ALA A 817 6.86 -5.54 -31.59
N GLU A 818 7.11 -4.87 -32.71
CA GLU A 818 6.10 -4.21 -33.54
C GLU A 818 5.48 -5.17 -34.56
N ALA A 819 4.30 -4.82 -35.09
CA ALA A 819 3.68 -5.55 -36.18
C ALA A 819 4.19 -5.04 -37.54
N ALA A 820 4.91 -5.91 -38.25
CA ALA A 820 5.42 -5.65 -39.59
C ALA A 820 4.37 -5.90 -40.68
N GLY A 821 3.19 -6.44 -40.38
CA GLY A 821 2.14 -6.72 -41.37
C GLY A 821 2.63 -7.64 -42.47
N GLU A 822 2.54 -7.20 -43.73
CA GLU A 822 3.09 -7.91 -44.92
C GLU A 822 4.62 -7.70 -45.08
N GLY A 823 5.25 -7.00 -44.14
CA GLY A 823 6.66 -6.60 -44.12
C GLY A 823 6.82 -5.08 -44.25
N ILE A 824 7.78 -4.49 -43.53
CA ILE A 824 7.97 -3.01 -43.50
C ILE A 824 8.17 -2.43 -44.91
N ALA A 825 8.96 -3.10 -45.75
CA ALA A 825 9.23 -2.65 -47.13
C ALA A 825 7.98 -2.63 -48.04
N SER A 826 6.90 -3.32 -47.67
CA SER A 826 5.65 -3.30 -48.44
C SER A 826 4.84 -2.02 -48.23
N GLY A 827 5.14 -1.24 -47.20
CA GLY A 827 4.33 -0.11 -46.75
C GLY A 827 3.04 -0.51 -46.00
N LYS A 828 2.72 -1.81 -45.92
CA LYS A 828 1.57 -2.34 -45.17
C LYS A 828 2.03 -2.96 -43.85
N HIS A 829 2.22 -2.11 -42.85
CA HIS A 829 2.66 -2.49 -41.52
C HIS A 829 2.09 -1.55 -40.46
N ALA A 830 2.27 -1.88 -39.18
CA ALA A 830 1.97 -1.02 -38.05
C ALA A 830 3.22 -0.69 -37.19
N ALA A 831 4.41 -0.90 -37.76
CA ALA A 831 5.70 -0.65 -37.10
C ALA A 831 6.08 0.84 -37.05
N ALA A 832 5.51 1.58 -36.10
CA ALA A 832 5.67 3.04 -35.96
C ALA A 832 7.09 3.46 -35.53
N LEU A 833 7.80 2.67 -34.72
CA LEU A 833 9.18 2.94 -34.32
C LEU A 833 10.15 2.60 -35.44
N ALA A 834 9.97 1.45 -36.10
CA ALA A 834 10.91 0.96 -37.11
C ALA A 834 10.71 1.62 -38.50
N GLY A 835 9.46 1.94 -38.86
CA GLY A 835 9.11 2.48 -40.18
C GLY A 835 8.47 3.87 -40.17
N GLY A 836 8.29 4.49 -39.00
CA GLY A 836 7.66 5.80 -38.86
C GLY A 836 8.64 6.95 -38.67
N THR A 837 8.08 8.15 -38.51
CA THR A 837 8.82 9.39 -38.18
C THR A 837 8.14 10.16 -37.04
N PRO A 838 8.84 11.09 -36.36
CA PRO A 838 8.23 11.90 -35.32
C PRO A 838 7.07 12.76 -35.86
N GLY A 839 5.92 12.72 -35.20
CA GLY A 839 4.73 13.46 -35.57
C GLY A 839 3.75 13.64 -34.41
N ILE A 840 2.64 14.31 -34.66
CA ILE A 840 1.60 14.55 -33.66
C ILE A 840 0.36 13.75 -34.05
N LEU A 841 -0.04 12.81 -33.19
CA LEU A 841 -1.22 11.98 -33.39
C LEU A 841 -1.98 11.82 -32.07
N HIS A 842 -3.31 11.95 -32.16
CA HIS A 842 -4.24 11.72 -31.05
C HIS A 842 -3.87 12.42 -29.73
N GLY A 843 -3.29 13.63 -29.79
CA GLY A 843 -3.03 14.45 -28.62
C GLY A 843 -1.60 14.44 -28.08
N SER A 844 -0.69 13.66 -28.65
CA SER A 844 0.73 13.63 -28.24
C SER A 844 1.69 13.67 -29.43
N ARG A 845 2.87 14.26 -29.24
CA ARG A 845 4.01 14.08 -30.14
C ARG A 845 4.68 12.73 -29.85
N SER A 846 4.82 11.88 -30.86
CA SER A 846 5.42 10.55 -30.75
C SER A 846 5.99 10.08 -32.09
N MET A 847 6.42 8.82 -32.19
CA MET A 847 6.69 8.17 -33.48
C MET A 847 5.38 7.67 -34.10
N MET A 848 5.23 7.86 -35.42
CA MET A 848 4.04 7.45 -36.17
C MET A 848 4.32 7.21 -37.65
N LEU A 849 3.44 6.45 -38.30
CA LEU A 849 3.40 6.27 -39.75
C LEU A 849 2.73 7.48 -40.40
N GLN A 850 3.50 8.18 -41.24
CA GLN A 850 3.03 9.34 -42.00
C GLN A 850 3.79 9.47 -43.32
N ASP A 851 3.16 10.10 -44.30
CA ASP A 851 3.79 10.43 -45.57
C ASP A 851 4.62 11.73 -45.49
N GLY A 852 5.20 12.13 -46.63
CA GLY A 852 6.04 13.34 -46.72
C GLY A 852 5.32 14.65 -46.44
N ASP A 853 3.98 14.67 -46.53
CA ASP A 853 3.13 15.82 -46.21
C ASP A 853 2.62 15.78 -44.76
N GLY A 854 3.04 14.78 -43.98
CA GLY A 854 2.63 14.58 -42.60
C GLY A 854 1.21 14.01 -42.44
N GLN A 855 0.63 13.44 -43.50
CA GLN A 855 -0.66 12.76 -43.40
C GLN A 855 -0.47 11.36 -42.82
N VAL A 856 -1.37 10.96 -41.92
CA VAL A 856 -1.32 9.65 -41.26
C VAL A 856 -1.52 8.54 -42.29
N THR A 857 -0.53 7.66 -42.43
CA THR A 857 -0.62 6.46 -43.26
C THR A 857 -1.46 5.40 -42.53
N GLU A 858 -2.20 4.60 -43.29
CA GLU A 858 -2.99 3.51 -42.74
C GLU A 858 -2.06 2.42 -42.19
N ALA A 859 -2.30 2.00 -40.95
CA ALA A 859 -1.61 0.86 -40.36
C ALA A 859 -2.18 -0.44 -40.92
N HIS A 860 -1.37 -1.50 -40.92
CA HIS A 860 -1.84 -2.82 -41.32
C HIS A 860 -1.20 -3.92 -40.46
N SER A 861 -2.05 -4.74 -39.83
CA SER A 861 -1.70 -6.02 -39.23
C SER A 861 -2.92 -6.91 -39.06
N ALA A 862 -2.73 -8.23 -39.14
CA ALA A 862 -3.75 -9.22 -38.74
C ALA A 862 -4.11 -9.12 -37.24
N SER A 863 -3.20 -8.56 -36.42
CA SER A 863 -3.41 -8.33 -35.00
C SER A 863 -4.05 -6.96 -34.75
N ALA A 864 -5.38 -6.93 -34.61
CA ALA A 864 -6.14 -5.71 -34.38
C ALA A 864 -5.71 -4.88 -33.14
N GLY A 865 -5.05 -5.48 -32.14
CA GLY A 865 -4.49 -4.74 -31.01
C GLY A 865 -3.13 -4.06 -31.27
N LEU A 866 -2.44 -4.44 -32.35
CA LEU A 866 -1.19 -3.81 -32.81
C LEU A 866 -1.40 -2.94 -34.05
N ASP A 867 -2.56 -3.04 -34.71
CA ASP A 867 -2.94 -2.26 -35.88
C ASP A 867 -3.24 -0.79 -35.53
N TYR A 868 -2.18 -0.04 -35.23
CA TYR A 868 -2.24 1.35 -34.83
C TYR A 868 -1.03 2.11 -35.41
N PRO A 869 -1.23 3.25 -36.10
CA PRO A 869 -0.15 3.93 -36.83
C PRO A 869 0.80 4.74 -35.94
N GLY A 870 0.71 4.65 -34.60
CA GLY A 870 1.57 5.40 -33.68
C GLY A 870 2.04 4.56 -32.51
N VAL A 871 2.76 5.18 -31.59
CA VAL A 871 3.21 4.52 -30.35
C VAL A 871 3.16 5.49 -29.17
N GLY A 872 3.11 4.97 -27.94
CA GLY A 872 3.13 5.77 -26.73
C GLY A 872 4.41 6.63 -26.60
N PRO A 873 4.32 7.88 -26.10
CA PRO A 873 5.46 8.81 -26.09
C PRO A 873 6.64 8.36 -25.22
N GLN A 874 6.39 7.64 -24.12
CA GLN A 874 7.48 7.09 -23.30
C GLN A 874 8.22 5.96 -24.01
N ILE A 875 7.51 5.12 -24.79
CA ILE A 875 8.15 4.08 -25.59
C ILE A 875 9.00 4.71 -26.71
N ALA A 876 8.48 5.74 -27.40
CA ALA A 876 9.26 6.51 -28.37
C ALA A 876 10.51 7.13 -27.74
N ALA A 877 10.39 7.71 -26.55
CA ALA A 877 11.52 8.25 -25.80
C ALA A 877 12.57 7.19 -25.45
N LEU A 878 12.14 5.99 -25.03
CA LEU A 878 13.06 4.90 -24.71
C LEU A 878 13.78 4.39 -25.96
N ALA A 879 13.08 4.23 -27.08
CA ALA A 879 13.69 3.84 -28.36
C ALA A 879 14.68 4.91 -28.87
N GLY A 880 14.27 6.19 -28.89
CA GLY A 880 15.11 7.31 -29.31
C GLY A 880 16.38 7.49 -28.47
N SER A 881 16.34 7.10 -27.19
CA SER A 881 17.52 7.11 -26.32
C SER A 881 18.46 5.91 -26.48
N GLY A 882 18.05 4.89 -27.25
CA GLY A 882 18.77 3.61 -27.35
C GLY A 882 18.59 2.68 -26.13
N ARG A 883 17.74 3.04 -25.17
CA ARG A 883 17.45 2.18 -23.99
C ARG A 883 16.58 0.97 -24.35
N LEU A 884 15.82 1.06 -25.43
CA LEU A 884 14.87 0.04 -25.88
C LEU A 884 15.27 -0.49 -27.27
N GLU A 885 15.47 -1.80 -27.37
CA GLU A 885 15.65 -2.53 -28.62
C GLU A 885 14.29 -2.71 -29.32
N VAL A 886 14.26 -2.48 -30.64
CA VAL A 886 13.03 -2.54 -31.44
C VAL A 886 13.20 -3.61 -32.52
N GLU A 887 12.32 -4.60 -32.49
CA GLU A 887 12.16 -5.60 -33.54
C GLU A 887 10.74 -5.56 -34.09
N ALA A 888 10.51 -6.17 -35.25
CA ALA A 888 9.18 -6.28 -35.83
C ALA A 888 8.94 -7.69 -36.40
N ALA A 889 7.73 -8.21 -36.25
CA ALA A 889 7.31 -9.51 -36.79
C ALA A 889 6.19 -9.36 -37.81
N THR A 890 6.26 -10.10 -38.92
CA THR A 890 5.18 -10.16 -39.91
C THR A 890 3.98 -10.92 -39.37
N ASP A 891 2.84 -10.78 -40.04
CA ASP A 891 1.62 -11.50 -39.65
C ASP A 891 1.84 -13.03 -39.68
N ASP A 892 2.57 -13.55 -40.69
CA ASP A 892 2.90 -14.97 -40.78
C ASP A 892 3.83 -15.43 -39.65
N GLU A 893 4.86 -14.65 -39.30
CA GLU A 893 5.74 -14.96 -38.16
C GLU A 893 4.94 -15.00 -36.86
N ALA A 894 3.96 -14.11 -36.69
CA ALA A 894 3.10 -14.06 -35.51
C ALA A 894 2.16 -15.27 -35.43
N PHE A 895 1.51 -15.67 -36.52
CA PHE A 895 0.67 -16.88 -36.52
C PHE A 895 1.47 -18.15 -36.32
N GLU A 896 2.66 -18.25 -36.91
CA GLU A 896 3.59 -19.35 -36.66
C GLU A 896 4.00 -19.42 -35.18
N SER A 897 4.26 -18.27 -34.56
CA SER A 897 4.57 -18.15 -33.14
C SER A 897 3.38 -18.51 -32.24
N MET A 898 2.15 -18.14 -32.64
CA MET A 898 0.91 -18.54 -31.97
C MET A 898 0.76 -20.06 -31.97
N ARG A 899 0.98 -20.69 -33.14
CA ARG A 899 0.99 -22.15 -33.30
C ARG A 899 2.10 -22.81 -32.48
N TRP A 900 3.29 -22.22 -32.49
CA TRP A 900 4.46 -22.69 -31.76
C TRP A 900 4.19 -22.77 -30.25
N LEU A 901 3.77 -21.67 -29.63
CA LEU A 901 3.46 -21.65 -28.20
C LEU A 901 2.33 -22.63 -27.84
N SER A 902 1.29 -22.67 -28.68
CA SER A 902 0.14 -23.56 -28.46
C SER A 902 0.55 -25.04 -28.46
N ARG A 903 1.45 -25.45 -29.36
CA ARG A 903 1.93 -26.84 -29.45
C ARG A 903 2.98 -27.18 -28.39
N ALA A 904 3.87 -26.25 -28.07
CA ALA A 904 4.95 -26.48 -27.11
C ALA A 904 4.44 -26.51 -25.67
N GLU A 905 3.58 -25.56 -25.30
CA GLU A 905 3.23 -25.28 -23.91
C GLU A 905 1.72 -25.39 -23.62
N GLY A 906 0.87 -25.66 -24.62
CA GLY A 906 -0.58 -25.74 -24.44
C GLY A 906 -1.23 -24.38 -24.09
N ILE A 907 -0.55 -23.29 -24.41
CA ILE A 907 -1.01 -21.92 -24.16
C ILE A 907 -1.36 -21.29 -25.50
N LEU A 908 -2.61 -20.87 -25.68
CA LEU A 908 -3.06 -20.14 -26.86
C LEU A 908 -2.88 -18.62 -26.64
N PRO A 909 -1.81 -17.99 -27.16
CA PRO A 909 -1.57 -16.57 -26.92
C PRO A 909 -2.48 -15.73 -27.79
N ALA A 910 -2.77 -14.49 -27.36
CA ALA A 910 -3.28 -13.49 -28.28
C ALA A 910 -2.25 -13.24 -29.40
N LEU A 911 -2.73 -12.93 -30.61
CA LEU A 911 -1.83 -12.69 -31.75
C LEU A 911 -0.86 -11.53 -31.47
N GLU A 912 -1.27 -10.53 -30.69
CA GLU A 912 -0.41 -9.46 -30.19
C GLU A 912 0.79 -10.05 -29.41
N SER A 913 0.53 -10.94 -28.47
CA SER A 913 1.58 -11.58 -27.65
C SER A 913 2.49 -12.48 -28.48
N ALA A 914 1.96 -13.10 -29.53
CA ALA A 914 2.71 -13.96 -30.41
C ALA A 914 3.82 -13.20 -31.17
N HIS A 915 3.63 -11.91 -31.48
CA HIS A 915 4.68 -11.06 -32.07
C HIS A 915 5.91 -10.95 -31.17
N ALA A 916 5.73 -10.80 -29.86
CA ALA A 916 6.83 -10.74 -28.90
C ALA A 916 7.65 -12.04 -28.92
N LEU A 917 6.99 -13.18 -28.98
CA LEU A 917 7.67 -14.47 -29.05
C LEU A 917 8.31 -14.72 -30.43
N ALA A 918 7.71 -14.21 -31.51
CA ALA A 918 8.21 -14.39 -32.88
C ALA A 918 9.60 -13.77 -33.08
N VAL A 919 9.87 -12.62 -32.46
CA VAL A 919 11.17 -11.93 -32.58
C VAL A 919 12.25 -12.47 -31.64
N LEU A 920 11.89 -13.31 -30.66
CA LEU A 920 12.83 -13.80 -29.64
C LEU A 920 14.07 -14.47 -30.24
N PRO A 921 13.98 -15.36 -31.25
CA PRO A 921 15.17 -15.93 -31.88
C PRO A 921 16.14 -14.89 -32.46
N ARG A 922 15.63 -13.80 -33.06
CA ARG A 922 16.46 -12.70 -33.58
C ARG A 922 17.16 -11.92 -32.46
N LEU A 923 16.45 -11.63 -31.37
CA LEU A 923 17.02 -10.97 -30.19
C LEU A 923 18.09 -11.81 -29.48
N LEU A 924 17.95 -13.14 -29.52
CA LEU A 924 18.96 -14.08 -29.04
C LEU A 924 20.22 -14.01 -29.90
N VAL A 925 20.07 -14.04 -31.23
CA VAL A 925 21.20 -13.94 -32.19
C VAL A 925 21.95 -12.62 -32.07
N GLY A 926 21.23 -11.49 -32.01
CA GLY A 926 21.83 -10.15 -31.89
C GLY A 926 22.36 -9.80 -30.50
N GLY A 927 22.10 -10.67 -29.51
CA GLY A 927 22.38 -10.40 -28.11
C GLY A 927 23.78 -10.84 -27.64
N ARG A 928 24.22 -10.25 -26.52
CA ARG A 928 25.34 -10.76 -25.73
C ARG A 928 24.79 -11.35 -24.44
N TRP A 929 25.13 -12.61 -24.19
CA TRP A 929 24.50 -13.38 -23.11
C TRP A 929 25.52 -13.97 -22.14
N PRO A 930 25.17 -14.08 -20.84
CA PRO A 930 25.86 -14.97 -19.93
C PRO A 930 25.68 -16.44 -20.35
N GLU A 931 26.43 -17.35 -19.74
CA GLU A 931 26.28 -18.79 -20.02
C GLU A 931 24.86 -19.29 -19.74
N GLU A 932 24.26 -18.83 -18.64
CA GLU A 932 22.87 -19.08 -18.30
C GLU A 932 22.06 -17.78 -18.36
N ALA A 933 21.26 -17.62 -19.41
CA ALA A 933 20.44 -16.44 -19.63
C ALA A 933 19.01 -16.63 -19.11
N ILE A 934 18.43 -15.57 -18.54
CA ILE A 934 17.05 -15.47 -18.10
C ILE A 934 16.33 -14.47 -19.01
N VAL A 935 15.25 -14.90 -19.65
CA VAL A 935 14.43 -14.06 -20.50
C VAL A 935 13.00 -14.03 -19.98
N LEU A 936 12.42 -12.84 -19.88
CA LEU A 936 11.06 -12.58 -19.47
C LEU A 936 10.25 -12.08 -20.67
N VAL A 937 9.16 -12.77 -21.03
CA VAL A 937 8.25 -12.38 -22.11
C VAL A 937 6.86 -12.08 -21.54
N GLY A 938 6.29 -10.93 -21.89
CA GLY A 938 4.92 -10.56 -21.55
C GLY A 938 3.90 -11.25 -22.45
N LEU A 939 3.07 -12.14 -21.90
CA LEU A 939 1.87 -12.64 -22.57
C LEU A 939 0.70 -11.72 -22.25
N SER A 940 0.55 -10.67 -23.05
CA SER A 940 -0.37 -9.56 -22.83
C SER A 940 -1.86 -9.92 -22.86
N GLY A 941 -2.23 -11.07 -23.44
CA GLY A 941 -3.59 -11.59 -23.46
C GLY A 941 -3.72 -12.99 -24.08
N ARG A 942 -4.94 -13.54 -24.01
CA ARG A 942 -5.28 -14.88 -24.55
C ARG A 942 -5.85 -14.84 -25.98
N GLY A 943 -5.62 -15.91 -26.73
CA GLY A 943 -5.92 -16.01 -28.16
C GLY A 943 -7.32 -16.44 -28.56
N ASP A 944 -8.26 -16.59 -27.62
CA ASP A 944 -9.64 -16.99 -27.94
C ASP A 944 -10.29 -16.10 -29.01
N LYS A 945 -9.98 -14.79 -28.97
CA LYS A 945 -10.48 -13.79 -29.93
C LYS A 945 -9.90 -13.93 -31.33
N ASP A 946 -8.78 -14.65 -31.47
CA ASP A 946 -8.01 -14.76 -32.71
C ASP A 946 -8.26 -16.09 -33.44
N LEU A 947 -9.00 -17.02 -32.84
CA LEU A 947 -9.24 -18.38 -33.37
C LEU A 947 -9.79 -18.40 -34.80
N ALA A 948 -10.70 -17.49 -35.14
CA ALA A 948 -11.27 -17.44 -36.49
C ALA A 948 -10.24 -17.03 -37.55
N GLN A 949 -9.33 -16.10 -37.21
CA GLN A 949 -8.24 -15.69 -38.09
C GLN A 949 -7.18 -16.78 -38.19
N PHE A 950 -6.82 -17.37 -37.04
CA PHE A 950 -5.86 -18.45 -36.97
C PHE A 950 -6.30 -19.69 -37.77
N GLY A 951 -7.59 -20.04 -37.71
CA GLY A 951 -8.16 -21.14 -38.50
C GLY A 951 -8.01 -20.92 -40.01
N ARG A 952 -8.33 -19.72 -40.51
CA ARG A 952 -8.14 -19.37 -41.93
C ARG A 952 -6.67 -19.44 -42.34
N TRP A 953 -5.78 -18.90 -41.51
CA TRP A 953 -4.35 -18.94 -41.77
C TRP A 953 -3.82 -20.38 -41.84
N ILE A 954 -4.29 -21.29 -40.97
CA ILE A 954 -3.97 -22.72 -41.03
C ILE A 954 -4.44 -23.36 -42.34
N GLU A 955 -5.67 -23.07 -42.75
CA GLU A 955 -6.26 -23.59 -44.00
C GLU A 955 -5.46 -23.13 -45.23
N GLU A 956 -5.06 -21.85 -45.26
CA GLU A 956 -4.27 -21.25 -46.36
C GLU A 956 -2.86 -21.84 -46.45
N HIS A 957 -2.25 -22.19 -45.31
CA HIS A 957 -0.88 -22.72 -45.24
C HIS A 957 -0.81 -24.26 -45.28
N GLY A 958 -1.95 -24.95 -45.44
CA GLY A 958 -2.03 -26.38 -45.70
C GLY A 958 -1.46 -27.27 -44.58
N THR A 959 -1.66 -26.90 -43.31
CA THR A 959 -1.05 -27.59 -42.15
C THR A 959 -2.00 -28.28 -41.20
#